data_AF-A0A094F5B8-F1
#
_entry.id   AF-A0A094F5B8-F1
#
_cell.length_a   1.000
_cell.length_b   1.000
_cell.length_c   1.000
_cell.angle_alpha   90.00
_cell.angle_beta   90.00
_cell.angle_gamma   90.00
#
_symmetry.space_group_name_H-M   'P 1'
#
loop_
_entity.id
_entity.type
_entity.pdbx_description
1 polymer ?
#
loop_
_entity_poly.entity_id
_entity_poly.type
_entity_poly.pdbx_seq_one_letter_code
_entity_poly.pdbx_strand_id
1 'polypeptide(L)'
;MLPILEATLSLALASIVSAGISSIGISRDLDEPDDYSWIKKFAAVGDSFTAGIGSGDLYDETDNSYDCSRYSYTYPVIMDHFFGPSIDKFTYTACSGAISMGIFDQINALDDDQDVVILTAGGNDLCLSKIIDKCIAGAATSDDACDAAIKHAQDALGSGGYFKDNIKGVLTAIDSKMAKNGIVVQVLYAQYFNDKTDACTSEDWQIIDLDAGAGVSLSKKRRTQFNSLVVDTNKAIKEVVEEVAADAKTMTLVTADWDVWAPLTGGQFCEPDASPDPEDDSNNNVMFFKLFTGKTPPLESRSLNTMRYDNDTSSIPEPYLSEMSKRDPVDPGCGSSSLSLPDWIGKIFHPNGLGHEVIAAFALDAIADARAKILGQGPVCPIVDKTTCYSSQGSKAYASAESLNNQIDDFCSYVKDNVPENESGWTRSKKYYEGTLDEYTMIVSLSDNAASFDESECKDAIGTIINGCDVPSGGDNPMNWKGGGKRVEGEYTYTINIYRTNRPWPPPDKSTQACEGWYKFLFQSYDMYGAGWATYDYGQKSLMKEINPCCGSGSLTGWTFDYFDEPDENGYEFIIAASRRSSGPPQVVALHIPIFYFSSPLTIPYVPSIVDNNLLPNFTSYHLLHVHRRTPPPELIEAIITMAAQQSDNVAHALSGAGGGLLSMALTYPLITLSTRAQVESTRKRTTFLESTRALLARDGPSGLYAGLDSALVGITLTNFVYYYYYEWSRAAFLKARATPRLSTLESMLAGALAGSATVMLTNPIWVINTRMTTRKRANSVGALPGAPEAKAPSTIGTLLALLKEEGPLALFSGVLPALVLVINPILQYTLFEQLRNVVERRRKVTPFIAFLLGALGKLVATSVTYPYITLKSRMHVAGRGGDKEGMGQAMSRIIREEGWAGLYRGIGPKVTQSVLTAAFLFAFKDALYAQTVLLRQKAALKAIAK
;
A
#
# COMPACT_ATOMS: atom_id res chain seq x y z
N MET A 1 -11.36 -51.57 -15.55
CA MET A 1 -12.02 -50.31 -15.16
C MET A 1 -11.03 -49.16 -14.86
N LEU A 2 -9.72 -49.33 -15.02
CA LEU A 2 -8.74 -48.24 -14.91
C LEU A 2 -8.66 -47.28 -16.13
N PRO A 3 -8.84 -47.70 -17.40
CA PRO A 3 -8.62 -46.79 -18.54
C PRO A 3 -9.78 -45.83 -18.84
N ILE A 4 -10.96 -46.02 -18.23
CA ILE A 4 -12.11 -45.11 -18.39
C ILE A 4 -11.97 -43.90 -17.47
N LEU A 5 -11.24 -44.02 -16.35
CA LEU A 5 -11.05 -42.95 -15.37
C LEU A 5 -10.02 -41.90 -15.86
N GLU A 6 -9.00 -42.32 -16.60
CA GLU A 6 -8.01 -41.41 -17.21
C GLU A 6 -8.62 -40.58 -18.36
N ALA A 7 -9.45 -41.19 -19.20
CA ALA A 7 -10.11 -40.48 -20.31
C ALA A 7 -11.11 -39.42 -19.83
N THR A 8 -11.83 -39.67 -18.73
CA THR A 8 -12.77 -38.70 -18.16
C THR A 8 -12.08 -37.53 -17.45
N LEU A 9 -10.85 -37.74 -16.95
CA LEU A 9 -10.09 -36.68 -16.27
C LEU A 9 -9.44 -35.73 -17.28
N SER A 10 -8.96 -36.25 -18.42
CA SER A 10 -8.37 -35.44 -19.49
C SER A 10 -9.41 -34.60 -20.26
N LEU A 11 -10.62 -35.11 -20.49
CA LEU A 11 -11.67 -34.33 -21.15
C LEU A 11 -12.24 -33.21 -20.26
N ALA A 12 -12.36 -33.42 -18.94
CA ALA A 12 -12.84 -32.38 -18.03
C ALA A 12 -11.84 -31.21 -17.86
N LEU A 13 -10.54 -31.47 -18.01
CA LEU A 13 -9.49 -30.45 -18.01
C LEU A 13 -9.43 -29.68 -19.33
N ALA A 14 -9.73 -30.30 -20.48
CA ALA A 14 -9.73 -29.63 -21.77
C ALA A 14 -10.94 -28.71 -21.98
N SER A 15 -12.13 -29.08 -21.48
CA SER A 15 -13.36 -28.30 -21.70
C SER A 15 -13.46 -27.02 -20.86
N ILE A 16 -12.68 -26.88 -19.78
CA ILE A 16 -12.65 -25.67 -18.95
C ILE A 16 -11.65 -24.63 -19.50
N VAL A 17 -10.67 -25.05 -20.30
CA VAL A 17 -9.67 -24.15 -20.91
C VAL A 17 -10.20 -23.45 -22.16
N SER A 18 -11.20 -23.99 -22.85
CA SER A 18 -11.70 -23.43 -24.12
C SER A 18 -12.93 -22.51 -24.02
N ALA A 19 -13.51 -22.32 -22.83
CA ALA A 19 -14.73 -21.52 -22.66
C ALA A 19 -14.51 -20.13 -22.00
N GLY A 20 -13.25 -19.75 -21.74
CA GLY A 20 -12.90 -18.51 -21.04
C GLY A 20 -12.02 -17.52 -21.81
N ILE A 21 -11.72 -17.78 -23.09
CA ILE A 21 -10.90 -16.89 -23.92
C ILE A 21 -11.63 -16.67 -25.24
N SER A 22 -12.64 -15.80 -25.20
CA SER A 22 -13.17 -15.14 -26.39
C SER A 22 -13.43 -13.70 -25.98
N SER A 23 -12.42 -12.87 -26.22
CA SER A 23 -12.52 -11.42 -26.44
C SER A 23 -13.60 -10.68 -25.64
N ILE A 24 -13.29 -10.25 -24.42
CA ILE A 24 -13.76 -8.94 -23.97
C ILE A 24 -12.82 -7.94 -24.64
N GLY A 25 -13.14 -7.57 -25.88
CA GLY A 25 -12.55 -6.41 -26.51
C GLY A 25 -13.06 -5.18 -25.76
N ILE A 26 -12.31 -4.73 -24.76
CA ILE A 26 -12.34 -3.32 -24.40
C ILE A 26 -11.75 -2.61 -25.61
N SER A 27 -12.58 -1.87 -26.34
CA SER A 27 -12.08 -0.89 -27.30
C SER A 27 -11.22 0.08 -26.51
N ARG A 28 -9.88 -0.08 -26.58
CA ARG A 28 -8.93 0.91 -26.07
C ARG A 28 -8.88 2.02 -27.11
N ASP A 29 -9.09 3.25 -26.67
CA ASP A 29 -9.17 4.39 -27.56
C ASP A 29 -7.74 4.88 -27.82
N LEU A 30 -7.14 4.45 -28.95
CA LEU A 30 -5.78 4.81 -29.34
C LEU A 30 -5.63 6.30 -29.73
N ASP A 31 -6.71 7.06 -29.59
CA ASP A 31 -6.85 8.48 -29.89
C ASP A 31 -6.62 9.37 -28.65
N GLU A 32 -6.35 8.82 -27.45
CA GLU A 32 -5.96 9.59 -26.26
C GLU A 32 -4.42 9.79 -26.18
N PRO A 33 -3.89 11.02 -25.95
CA PRO A 33 -2.45 11.28 -25.91
C PRO A 33 -1.71 10.60 -24.75
N ASP A 34 -2.41 10.34 -23.64
CA ASP A 34 -1.93 9.69 -22.43
C ASP A 34 -2.16 8.16 -22.42
N ASP A 35 -2.76 7.58 -23.48
CA ASP A 35 -2.72 6.13 -23.70
C ASP A 35 -1.39 5.72 -24.34
N TYR A 36 -0.50 5.11 -23.56
CA TYR A 36 0.80 4.63 -24.01
C TYR A 36 0.77 3.23 -24.66
N SER A 37 -0.41 2.60 -24.80
CA SER A 37 -0.53 1.21 -25.26
C SER A 37 -0.14 0.97 -26.73
N TRP A 38 0.02 2.06 -27.51
CA TRP A 38 0.55 2.04 -28.88
C TRP A 38 2.04 1.75 -28.95
N ILE A 39 2.80 1.98 -27.87
CA ILE A 39 4.24 1.71 -27.82
C ILE A 39 4.45 0.19 -27.75
N LYS A 40 5.05 -0.39 -28.79
CA LYS A 40 5.40 -1.82 -28.90
C LYS A 40 6.90 -2.05 -28.86
N LYS A 41 7.67 -1.20 -29.53
CA LYS A 41 9.13 -1.20 -29.49
C LYS A 41 9.66 0.05 -28.82
N PHE A 42 10.35 -0.14 -27.71
CA PHE A 42 10.95 0.92 -26.93
C PHE A 42 12.46 0.69 -26.83
N ALA A 43 13.26 1.72 -27.07
CA ALA A 43 14.70 1.63 -26.94
C ALA A 43 15.28 2.77 -26.11
N ALA A 44 16.34 2.46 -25.36
CA ALA A 44 17.09 3.38 -24.53
C ALA A 44 18.57 3.31 -24.87
N VAL A 45 19.09 4.42 -25.40
CA VAL A 45 20.48 4.61 -25.82
C VAL A 45 21.02 5.87 -25.15
N GLY A 46 22.33 5.99 -25.00
CA GLY A 46 22.90 7.20 -24.43
C GLY A 46 24.11 6.97 -23.55
N ASP A 47 24.39 7.99 -22.76
CA ASP A 47 25.51 8.02 -21.81
C ASP A 47 25.13 7.49 -20.41
N SER A 48 25.89 7.91 -19.41
CA SER A 48 25.79 7.45 -18.02
C SER A 48 24.50 7.86 -17.31
N PHE A 49 23.83 8.93 -17.75
CA PHE A 49 22.51 9.29 -17.21
C PHE A 49 21.43 8.30 -17.69
N THR A 50 21.49 7.85 -18.94
CA THR A 50 20.60 6.79 -19.45
C THR A 50 20.93 5.44 -18.80
N ALA A 51 22.22 5.13 -18.60
CA ALA A 51 22.67 3.89 -17.95
C ALA A 51 22.34 3.83 -16.44
N GLY A 52 22.19 5.00 -15.80
CA GLY A 52 21.75 5.20 -14.42
C GLY A 52 22.68 4.61 -13.36
N ILE A 53 23.97 4.88 -13.51
CA ILE A 53 25.04 4.41 -12.63
C ILE A 53 24.70 4.56 -11.13
N GLY A 54 24.64 3.44 -10.41
CA GLY A 54 24.37 3.37 -8.98
C GLY A 54 22.90 3.33 -8.57
N SER A 55 21.95 3.50 -9.51
CA SER A 55 20.51 3.53 -9.21
C SER A 55 19.88 2.14 -9.25
N GLY A 56 19.81 1.49 -8.08
CA GLY A 56 19.33 0.12 -7.91
C GLY A 56 20.45 -0.92 -7.97
N ASP A 57 20.12 -2.15 -8.36
CA ASP A 57 21.08 -3.23 -8.61
C ASP A 57 21.58 -3.22 -10.07
N LEU A 58 22.67 -3.94 -10.38
CA LEU A 58 23.08 -4.15 -11.77
C LEU A 58 21.95 -4.79 -12.59
N TYR A 59 21.73 -4.30 -13.82
CA TYR A 59 20.55 -4.66 -14.62
C TYR A 59 20.51 -6.14 -15.04
N ASP A 60 21.61 -6.68 -15.56
CA ASP A 60 21.74 -8.11 -15.91
C ASP A 60 23.20 -8.55 -15.77
N GLU A 61 23.46 -9.60 -15.01
CA GLU A 61 24.80 -10.17 -14.80
C GLU A 61 25.33 -10.96 -16.02
N THR A 62 24.48 -11.27 -17.00
CA THR A 62 24.83 -12.11 -18.17
C THR A 62 25.17 -11.34 -19.44
N ASP A 63 24.98 -10.03 -19.46
CA ASP A 63 25.29 -9.11 -20.57
C ASP A 63 26.43 -8.15 -20.19
N ASN A 64 26.88 -7.31 -21.12
CA ASN A 64 27.86 -6.24 -20.91
C ASN A 64 27.35 -5.09 -19.99
N SER A 65 26.30 -5.32 -19.20
CA SER A 65 25.72 -4.36 -18.23
C SER A 65 26.74 -3.92 -17.18
N TYR A 66 27.63 -4.81 -16.74
CA TYR A 66 28.72 -4.45 -15.83
C TYR A 66 29.75 -3.52 -16.48
N ASP A 67 30.13 -3.81 -17.72
CA ASP A 67 31.09 -2.97 -18.48
C ASP A 67 30.50 -1.59 -18.80
N CYS A 68 29.20 -1.53 -19.08
CA CYS A 68 28.48 -0.30 -19.39
C CYS A 68 27.85 0.41 -18.19
N SER A 69 28.04 -0.11 -16.97
CA SER A 69 27.45 0.40 -15.72
C SER A 69 25.94 0.64 -15.82
N ARG A 70 25.19 -0.35 -16.36
CA ARG A 70 23.72 -0.31 -16.45
C ARG A 70 23.07 -0.85 -15.18
N TYR A 71 22.19 -0.05 -14.59
CA TYR A 71 21.47 -0.40 -13.37
C TYR A 71 19.96 -0.59 -13.61
N SER A 72 19.30 -1.18 -12.63
CA SER A 72 17.91 -1.67 -12.69
C SER A 72 16.85 -0.65 -12.29
N TYR A 73 17.19 0.41 -11.55
CA TYR A 73 16.23 1.43 -11.12
C TYR A 73 16.48 2.75 -11.86
N THR A 74 16.35 2.70 -13.18
CA THR A 74 16.70 3.80 -14.08
C THR A 74 15.47 4.27 -14.83
N TYR A 75 15.44 5.53 -15.26
CA TYR A 75 14.25 6.09 -15.92
C TYR A 75 13.78 5.26 -17.15
N PRO A 76 14.67 4.64 -17.97
CA PRO A 76 14.20 3.75 -19.02
C PRO A 76 13.52 2.48 -18.50
N VAL A 77 14.05 1.87 -17.43
CA VAL A 77 13.48 0.65 -16.83
C VAL A 77 12.17 0.95 -16.10
N ILE A 78 12.08 2.12 -15.44
CA ILE A 78 10.83 2.62 -14.84
C ILE A 78 9.76 2.79 -15.91
N MET A 79 10.11 3.38 -17.06
CA MET A 79 9.20 3.55 -18.19
C MET A 79 8.78 2.22 -18.81
N ASP A 80 9.70 1.27 -19.00
CA ASP A 80 9.38 -0.08 -19.49
C ASP A 80 8.38 -0.79 -18.55
N HIS A 81 8.58 -0.68 -17.24
CA HIS A 81 7.62 -1.20 -16.26
C HIS A 81 6.26 -0.49 -16.31
N PHE A 82 6.26 0.83 -16.50
CA PHE A 82 5.06 1.66 -16.61
C PHE A 82 4.22 1.29 -17.84
N PHE A 83 4.86 1.11 -19.00
CA PHE A 83 4.20 0.63 -20.22
C PHE A 83 3.71 -0.83 -20.05
N GLY A 84 4.49 -1.64 -19.34
CA GLY A 84 4.12 -2.99 -18.96
C GLY A 84 3.92 -3.91 -20.17
N PRO A 85 2.85 -4.74 -20.19
CA PRO A 85 2.68 -5.77 -21.23
C PRO A 85 2.34 -5.22 -22.63
N SER A 86 2.29 -3.90 -22.82
CA SER A 86 2.14 -3.32 -24.16
C SER A 86 3.42 -3.45 -24.99
N ILE A 87 4.59 -3.52 -24.34
CA ILE A 87 5.90 -3.60 -24.97
C ILE A 87 6.17 -5.03 -25.45
N ASP A 88 6.39 -5.17 -26.76
CA ASP A 88 6.81 -6.42 -27.39
C ASP A 88 8.33 -6.59 -27.32
N LYS A 89 9.08 -5.48 -27.42
CA LYS A 89 10.55 -5.48 -27.34
C LYS A 89 11.08 -4.19 -26.70
N PHE A 90 11.80 -4.36 -25.59
CA PHE A 90 12.61 -3.32 -24.98
C PHE A 90 14.10 -3.54 -25.30
N THR A 91 14.79 -2.51 -25.79
CA THR A 91 16.23 -2.56 -26.13
C THR A 91 17.00 -1.53 -25.31
N TYR A 92 17.91 -1.99 -24.46
CA TYR A 92 18.66 -1.11 -23.54
C TYR A 92 20.16 -1.22 -23.77
N THR A 93 20.73 -0.27 -24.52
CA THR A 93 22.14 -0.29 -24.95
C THR A 93 22.96 0.90 -24.47
N ALA A 94 22.38 1.81 -23.68
CA ALA A 94 23.09 2.93 -23.07
C ALA A 94 24.37 2.50 -22.34
N CYS A 95 25.41 3.32 -22.37
CA CYS A 95 26.69 2.92 -21.80
C CYS A 95 27.36 4.10 -21.12
N SER A 96 27.73 3.92 -19.84
CA SER A 96 28.49 4.92 -19.11
C SER A 96 29.82 5.22 -19.80
N GLY A 97 30.18 6.50 -19.90
CA GLY A 97 31.37 6.96 -20.64
C GLY A 97 31.20 7.03 -22.17
N ALA A 98 30.03 6.72 -22.72
CA ALA A 98 29.79 6.91 -24.15
C ALA A 98 29.80 8.42 -24.51
N ILE A 99 30.71 8.80 -25.41
CA ILE A 99 30.65 10.07 -26.15
C ILE A 99 29.70 9.91 -27.35
N SER A 100 29.38 11.01 -28.04
CA SER A 100 28.47 11.01 -29.19
C SER A 100 28.76 9.92 -30.25
N MET A 101 30.04 9.64 -30.55
CA MET A 101 30.42 8.52 -31.44
C MET A 101 30.02 7.14 -30.90
N GLY A 102 30.17 6.91 -29.60
CA GLY A 102 29.75 5.66 -28.97
C GLY A 102 28.21 5.52 -28.94
N ILE A 103 27.50 6.63 -28.76
CA ILE A 103 26.03 6.65 -28.85
C ILE A 103 25.59 6.38 -30.29
N PHE A 104 26.30 6.91 -31.28
CA PHE A 104 26.05 6.60 -32.70
C PHE A 104 26.18 5.10 -33.01
N ASP A 105 27.17 4.42 -32.43
CA ASP A 105 27.31 2.96 -32.57
C ASP A 105 26.16 2.20 -31.89
N GLN A 106 25.69 2.67 -30.73
CA GLN A 106 24.48 2.13 -30.08
C GLN A 106 23.25 2.24 -30.99
N ILE A 107 23.05 3.40 -31.62
CA ILE A 107 21.92 3.66 -32.53
C ILE A 107 21.99 2.76 -33.77
N ASN A 108 23.17 2.56 -34.34
CA ASN A 108 23.35 1.67 -35.49
C ASN A 108 23.01 0.20 -35.17
N ALA A 109 23.18 -0.20 -33.91
CA ALA A 109 22.83 -1.53 -33.44
C ALA A 109 21.33 -1.72 -33.15
N LEU A 110 20.53 -0.65 -33.14
CA LEU A 110 19.07 -0.75 -32.95
C LEU A 110 18.41 -1.40 -34.16
N ASP A 111 17.36 -2.19 -33.88
CA ASP A 111 16.45 -2.64 -34.93
C ASP A 111 15.68 -1.45 -35.50
N ASP A 112 15.18 -1.63 -36.72
CA ASP A 112 14.31 -0.63 -37.35
C ASP A 112 12.87 -0.69 -36.77
N ASP A 113 12.06 0.30 -37.14
CA ASP A 113 10.68 0.51 -36.70
C ASP A 113 10.53 0.69 -35.17
N GLN A 114 11.37 1.50 -34.53
CA GLN A 114 11.22 1.87 -33.12
C GLN A 114 10.04 2.83 -32.92
N ASP A 115 9.16 2.56 -31.94
CA ASP A 115 8.03 3.44 -31.63
C ASP A 115 8.49 4.61 -30.75
N VAL A 116 9.31 4.31 -29.74
CA VAL A 116 9.91 5.30 -28.84
C VAL A 116 11.40 5.04 -28.65
N VAL A 117 12.21 6.09 -28.78
CA VAL A 117 13.62 6.09 -28.38
C VAL A 117 13.85 7.18 -27.35
N ILE A 118 14.46 6.84 -26.22
CA ILE A 118 14.84 7.81 -25.19
C ILE A 118 16.36 7.83 -25.01
N LEU A 119 16.93 9.02 -24.82
CA LEU A 119 18.37 9.19 -24.65
C LEU A 119 18.79 10.41 -23.84
N THR A 120 19.96 10.29 -23.22
CA THR A 120 20.86 11.38 -22.85
C THR A 120 22.11 11.33 -23.71
N ALA A 121 22.57 12.49 -24.17
CA ALA A 121 23.77 12.63 -24.98
C ALA A 121 24.47 13.95 -24.67
N GLY A 122 25.79 13.99 -24.80
CA GLY A 122 26.60 15.20 -24.72
C GLY A 122 27.38 15.42 -23.43
N GLY A 123 27.01 14.78 -22.31
CA GLY A 123 27.73 15.00 -21.04
C GLY A 123 29.23 14.66 -21.14
N ASN A 124 29.56 13.56 -21.83
CA ASN A 124 30.93 13.10 -22.03
C ASN A 124 31.68 13.84 -23.16
N ASP A 125 30.99 14.50 -24.09
CA ASP A 125 31.59 15.30 -25.16
C ASP A 125 32.25 16.60 -24.64
N LEU A 126 31.91 17.02 -23.41
CA LEU A 126 32.44 18.23 -22.75
C LEU A 126 33.59 17.94 -21.77
N CYS A 127 34.20 16.76 -21.84
CA CYS A 127 35.25 16.30 -20.92
C CYS A 127 34.84 16.38 -19.42
N LEU A 128 33.58 16.11 -19.07
CA LEU A 128 33.06 16.26 -17.71
C LEU A 128 33.88 15.48 -16.65
N SER A 129 34.42 14.32 -17.01
CA SER A 129 35.32 13.53 -16.14
C SER A 129 36.58 14.29 -15.73
N LYS A 130 37.13 15.16 -16.60
CA LYS A 130 38.24 16.05 -16.27
C LYS A 130 37.83 17.20 -15.37
N ILE A 131 36.63 17.73 -15.55
CA ILE A 131 36.11 18.77 -14.65
C ILE A 131 35.98 18.18 -13.25
N ILE A 132 35.45 16.97 -13.12
CA ILE A 132 35.36 16.26 -11.83
C ILE A 132 36.76 16.02 -11.24
N ASP A 133 37.71 15.47 -12.01
CA ASP A 133 39.08 15.23 -11.57
C ASP A 133 39.80 16.52 -11.11
N LYS A 134 39.72 17.58 -11.92
CA LYS A 134 40.47 18.83 -11.69
C LYS A 134 39.79 19.83 -10.77
N CYS A 135 38.48 19.75 -10.59
CA CYS A 135 37.76 20.72 -9.76
C CYS A 135 37.19 20.14 -8.46
N ILE A 136 37.07 18.81 -8.34
CA ILE A 136 36.36 18.16 -7.22
C ILE A 136 37.19 17.04 -6.57
N ALA A 137 37.69 16.07 -7.34
CA ALA A 137 38.22 14.81 -6.79
C ALA A 137 39.75 14.78 -6.51
N GLY A 138 40.55 15.63 -7.14
CA GLY A 138 42.02 15.55 -7.10
C GLY A 138 42.70 16.25 -5.90
N ALA A 139 43.82 15.67 -5.44
CA ALA A 139 44.73 16.31 -4.49
C ALA A 139 45.75 17.22 -5.24
N ALA A 140 45.91 18.47 -4.78
CA ALA A 140 46.69 19.55 -5.41
C ALA A 140 46.16 20.09 -6.76
N THR A 141 44.87 20.39 -6.86
CA THR A 141 44.33 21.14 -8.00
C THR A 141 44.49 22.66 -7.76
N SER A 142 45.04 23.39 -8.72
CA SER A 142 45.08 24.86 -8.69
C SER A 142 43.79 25.42 -9.30
N ASP A 143 43.35 26.59 -8.82
CA ASP A 143 42.20 27.32 -9.42
C ASP A 143 42.36 27.44 -10.95
N ASP A 144 43.58 27.70 -11.43
CA ASP A 144 43.89 27.83 -12.86
C ASP A 144 43.62 26.54 -13.67
N ALA A 145 43.88 25.36 -13.09
CA ALA A 145 43.68 24.08 -13.78
C ALA A 145 42.18 23.72 -13.89
N CYS A 146 41.40 24.03 -12.85
CA CYS A 146 39.95 23.88 -12.87
C CYS A 146 39.31 24.88 -13.85
N ASP A 147 39.70 26.16 -13.81
CA ASP A 147 39.19 27.18 -14.71
C ASP A 147 39.52 26.86 -16.18
N ALA A 148 40.70 26.30 -16.47
CA ALA A 148 41.06 25.84 -17.81
C ALA A 148 40.17 24.68 -18.31
N ALA A 149 39.80 23.74 -17.44
CA ALA A 149 38.91 22.63 -17.78
C ALA A 149 37.49 23.12 -18.08
N ILE A 150 36.96 24.03 -17.26
CA ILE A 150 35.64 24.66 -17.48
C ILE A 150 35.65 25.46 -18.79
N LYS A 151 36.71 26.24 -19.03
CA LYS A 151 36.82 27.04 -20.26
C LYS A 151 36.84 26.17 -21.51
N HIS A 152 37.51 25.02 -21.47
CA HIS A 152 37.51 24.09 -22.60
C HIS A 152 36.11 23.58 -22.94
N ALA A 153 35.29 23.24 -21.92
CA ALA A 153 33.90 22.86 -22.14
C ALA A 153 33.05 24.03 -22.71
N GLN A 154 33.28 25.26 -22.23
CA GLN A 154 32.62 26.46 -22.78
C GLN A 154 33.01 26.71 -24.24
N ASP A 155 34.28 26.54 -24.60
CA ASP A 155 34.77 26.70 -25.97
C ASP A 155 34.15 25.63 -26.91
N ALA A 156 33.92 24.40 -26.42
CA ALA A 156 33.24 23.34 -27.16
C ALA A 156 31.75 23.63 -27.42
N LEU A 157 31.09 24.39 -26.54
CA LEU A 157 29.70 24.84 -26.69
C LEU A 157 29.55 26.10 -27.57
N GLY A 158 30.62 26.89 -27.71
CA GLY A 158 30.62 28.18 -28.40
C GLY A 158 30.39 28.09 -29.92
N SER A 159 30.24 29.25 -30.57
CA SER A 159 30.02 29.36 -32.02
C SER A 159 31.24 28.86 -32.80
N GLY A 160 31.16 27.62 -33.31
CA GLY A 160 32.25 26.92 -34.00
C GLY A 160 32.85 25.73 -33.22
N GLY A 161 32.30 25.40 -32.04
CA GLY A 161 32.64 24.20 -31.29
C GLY A 161 31.97 22.94 -31.86
N TYR A 162 32.54 21.77 -31.56
CA TYR A 162 32.14 20.48 -32.14
C TYR A 162 30.89 19.86 -31.49
N PHE A 163 30.45 20.36 -30.32
CA PHE A 163 29.39 19.75 -29.53
C PHE A 163 28.06 19.65 -30.30
N LYS A 164 27.62 20.75 -30.91
CA LYS A 164 26.35 20.81 -31.64
C LYS A 164 26.34 19.87 -32.84
N ASP A 165 27.44 19.82 -33.59
CA ASP A 165 27.58 18.95 -34.76
C ASP A 165 27.53 17.46 -34.36
N ASN A 166 28.16 17.10 -33.23
CA ASN A 166 28.13 15.75 -32.69
C ASN A 166 26.71 15.32 -32.29
N ILE A 167 26.02 16.14 -31.50
CA ILE A 167 24.63 15.87 -31.09
C ILE A 167 23.69 15.81 -32.29
N LYS A 168 23.89 16.70 -33.27
CA LYS A 168 23.13 16.69 -34.52
C LYS A 168 23.33 15.36 -35.27
N GLY A 169 24.56 14.85 -35.34
CA GLY A 169 24.88 13.56 -35.94
C GLY A 169 24.16 12.39 -35.26
N VAL A 170 24.16 12.37 -33.92
CA VAL A 170 23.45 11.37 -33.11
C VAL A 170 21.95 11.40 -33.39
N LEU A 171 21.32 12.56 -33.26
CA LEU A 171 19.87 12.69 -33.41
C LEU A 171 19.40 12.43 -34.86
N THR A 172 20.19 12.82 -35.85
CA THR A 172 19.89 12.54 -37.27
C THR A 172 19.96 11.04 -37.58
N ALA A 173 20.86 10.28 -36.93
CA ALA A 173 20.98 8.84 -37.13
C ALA A 173 19.73 8.09 -36.66
N ILE A 174 19.08 8.57 -35.59
CA ILE A 174 17.89 7.94 -35.00
C ILE A 174 16.70 7.96 -35.96
N ASP A 175 16.52 9.02 -36.76
CA ASP A 175 15.39 9.12 -37.72
C ASP A 175 15.35 7.93 -38.70
N SER A 176 16.49 7.31 -39.02
CA SER A 176 16.51 6.12 -39.88
C SER A 176 16.00 4.83 -39.22
N LYS A 177 15.88 4.83 -37.88
CA LYS A 177 15.48 3.68 -37.04
C LYS A 177 14.04 3.76 -36.56
N MET A 178 13.40 4.93 -36.66
CA MET A 178 12.07 5.15 -36.12
C MET A 178 10.97 4.62 -37.04
N ALA A 179 9.91 4.10 -36.42
CA ALA A 179 8.65 3.86 -37.09
C ALA A 179 8.00 5.19 -37.51
N LYS A 180 7.04 5.14 -38.43
CA LYS A 180 6.27 6.32 -38.83
C LYS A 180 5.53 6.91 -37.63
N ASN A 181 5.73 8.20 -37.38
CA ASN A 181 5.23 8.93 -36.21
C ASN A 181 5.82 8.42 -34.88
N GLY A 182 7.00 7.81 -34.92
CA GLY A 182 7.72 7.44 -33.70
C GLY A 182 8.16 8.68 -32.92
N ILE A 183 8.35 8.55 -31.61
CA ILE A 183 8.71 9.66 -30.73
C ILE A 183 10.13 9.47 -30.20
N VAL A 184 10.95 10.50 -30.31
CA VAL A 184 12.30 10.51 -29.71
C VAL A 184 12.34 11.55 -28.62
N VAL A 185 12.79 11.14 -27.43
CA VAL A 185 12.86 12.02 -26.25
C VAL A 185 14.33 12.23 -25.86
N GLN A 186 14.83 13.43 -26.09
CA GLN A 186 16.13 13.87 -25.59
C GLN A 186 15.96 14.39 -24.16
N VAL A 187 16.38 13.62 -23.18
CA VAL A 187 16.39 14.02 -21.77
C VAL A 187 17.52 15.03 -21.55
N LEU A 188 17.24 16.09 -20.80
CA LEU A 188 18.20 17.14 -20.44
C LEU A 188 18.84 16.89 -19.08
N TYR A 189 19.85 17.70 -18.71
CA TYR A 189 20.57 17.56 -17.44
C TYR A 189 20.07 18.59 -16.41
N ALA A 190 20.01 18.26 -15.13
CA ALA A 190 19.65 19.24 -14.09
C ALA A 190 20.87 19.88 -13.43
N GLN A 191 20.72 21.14 -13.01
CA GLN A 191 21.71 21.88 -12.24
C GLN A 191 21.99 21.18 -10.92
N TYR A 192 23.24 20.79 -10.73
CA TYR A 192 23.66 19.91 -9.65
C TYR A 192 23.77 20.62 -8.29
N PHE A 193 24.17 21.90 -8.27
CA PHE A 193 24.43 22.64 -7.03
C PHE A 193 23.39 23.73 -6.76
N ASN A 194 22.95 23.89 -5.53
CA ASN A 194 22.33 25.11 -5.06
C ASN A 194 23.43 26.16 -4.91
N ASP A 195 23.41 27.17 -5.76
CA ASP A 195 24.38 28.26 -5.77
C ASP A 195 23.86 29.54 -5.11
N LYS A 196 22.74 29.48 -4.39
CA LYS A 196 22.10 30.62 -3.71
C LYS A 196 22.57 30.76 -2.27
N THR A 197 23.02 29.67 -1.64
CA THR A 197 23.41 29.58 -0.22
C THR A 197 24.92 29.46 -0.02
N ASP A 198 25.38 29.63 1.22
CA ASP A 198 26.79 29.39 1.60
C ASP A 198 27.02 28.02 2.27
N ALA A 199 25.99 27.17 2.39
CA ALA A 199 25.97 25.96 3.22
C ALA A 199 27.16 25.01 3.01
N CYS A 200 27.55 24.72 1.77
CA CYS A 200 28.68 23.83 1.45
C CYS A 200 30.06 24.50 1.43
N THR A 201 30.18 25.81 1.67
CA THR A 201 31.43 26.53 1.39
C THR A 201 32.57 26.13 2.33
N SER A 202 32.25 25.53 3.48
CA SER A 202 33.19 25.08 4.52
C SER A 202 33.48 23.58 4.54
N GLU A 203 32.82 22.81 3.66
CA GLU A 203 32.92 21.35 3.57
C GLU A 203 34.14 20.91 2.73
N ASP A 204 34.60 19.68 2.96
CA ASP A 204 35.68 19.07 2.19
C ASP A 204 35.12 18.03 1.23
N TRP A 205 35.40 18.21 -0.06
CA TRP A 205 34.85 17.40 -1.15
C TRP A 205 35.92 16.52 -1.81
N GLN A 206 37.10 16.39 -1.19
CA GLN A 206 38.14 15.47 -1.65
C GLN A 206 37.68 14.02 -1.46
N ILE A 207 37.53 13.30 -2.58
CA ILE A 207 37.11 11.89 -2.59
C ILE A 207 38.30 10.94 -2.30
N ILE A 208 39.54 11.42 -2.46
CA ILE A 208 40.77 10.63 -2.29
C ILE A 208 41.79 11.43 -1.45
N ASP A 209 42.05 10.99 -0.21
CA ASP A 209 43.08 11.57 0.66
C ASP A 209 44.47 10.98 0.33
N LEU A 210 45.25 11.72 -0.46
CA LEU A 210 46.58 11.31 -0.96
C LEU A 210 47.75 12.06 -0.32
N ASP A 211 47.57 12.66 0.88
CA ASP A 211 48.60 13.49 1.53
C ASP A 211 49.11 14.66 0.65
N ALA A 212 48.38 15.01 -0.42
CA ALA A 212 48.80 15.91 -1.48
C ALA A 212 48.03 17.25 -1.48
N GLY A 213 47.81 17.82 -0.30
CA GLY A 213 47.28 19.19 -0.13
C GLY A 213 45.76 19.33 -0.18
N ALA A 214 45.27 20.44 0.38
CA ALA A 214 43.85 20.75 0.53
C ALA A 214 43.17 20.95 -0.84
N GLY A 215 42.00 20.35 -1.02
CA GLY A 215 41.19 20.47 -2.23
C GLY A 215 40.68 21.90 -2.43
N VAL A 216 40.26 22.22 -3.66
CA VAL A 216 39.79 23.57 -3.98
C VAL A 216 38.35 23.74 -3.50
N SER A 217 38.08 24.82 -2.75
CA SER A 217 36.77 25.03 -2.12
C SER A 217 35.64 25.20 -3.14
N LEU A 218 34.50 24.56 -2.90
CA LEU A 218 33.31 24.63 -3.75
C LEU A 218 32.53 25.94 -3.54
N SER A 219 33.22 27.07 -3.79
CA SER A 219 32.69 28.42 -3.59
C SER A 219 31.40 28.67 -4.36
N LYS A 220 30.60 29.63 -3.89
CA LYS A 220 29.37 30.06 -4.58
C LYS A 220 29.63 30.38 -6.06
N LYS A 221 30.70 31.11 -6.35
CA LYS A 221 31.14 31.44 -7.72
C LYS A 221 31.34 30.18 -8.56
N ARG A 222 31.98 29.15 -8.01
CA ARG A 222 32.26 27.90 -8.73
C ARG A 222 30.98 27.09 -8.97
N ARG A 223 30.10 26.99 -7.96
CA ARG A 223 28.78 26.36 -8.12
C ARG A 223 27.98 27.04 -9.24
N THR A 224 27.97 28.36 -9.28
CA THR A 224 27.34 29.13 -10.37
C THR A 224 27.98 28.85 -11.73
N GLN A 225 29.31 28.70 -11.81
CA GLN A 225 29.99 28.34 -13.07
C GLN A 225 29.59 26.95 -13.57
N PHE A 226 29.49 25.96 -12.68
CA PHE A 226 29.02 24.62 -13.04
C PHE A 226 27.57 24.59 -13.50
N ASN A 227 26.68 25.25 -12.76
CA ASN A 227 25.28 25.34 -13.17
C ASN A 227 25.12 26.08 -14.50
N SER A 228 25.92 27.12 -14.74
CA SER A 228 25.92 27.84 -16.02
C SER A 228 26.33 26.93 -17.17
N LEU A 229 27.31 26.04 -16.96
CA LEU A 229 27.70 25.06 -17.97
C LEU A 229 26.57 24.09 -18.29
N VAL A 230 25.81 23.62 -17.29
CA VAL A 230 24.62 22.77 -17.49
C VAL A 230 23.55 23.50 -18.30
N VAL A 231 23.24 24.75 -17.93
CA VAL A 231 22.25 25.58 -18.62
C VAL A 231 22.66 25.83 -20.08
N ASP A 232 23.92 26.17 -20.33
CA ASP A 232 24.44 26.40 -21.69
C ASP A 232 24.43 25.10 -22.52
N THR A 233 24.73 23.96 -21.89
CA THR A 233 24.66 22.63 -22.53
C THR A 233 23.22 22.30 -22.93
N ASN A 234 22.27 22.42 -22.00
CA ASN A 234 20.86 22.17 -22.27
C ASN A 234 20.32 23.10 -23.37
N LYS A 235 20.74 24.37 -23.37
CA LYS A 235 20.38 25.32 -24.42
C LYS A 235 20.92 24.87 -25.78
N ALA A 236 22.19 24.46 -25.86
CA ALA A 236 22.77 23.95 -27.10
C ALA A 236 22.06 22.69 -27.59
N ILE A 237 21.69 21.76 -26.69
CA ILE A 237 20.91 20.57 -27.03
C ILE A 237 19.53 20.95 -27.57
N LYS A 238 18.80 21.85 -26.91
CA LYS A 238 17.48 22.33 -27.36
C LYS A 238 17.55 22.95 -28.77
N GLU A 239 18.54 23.79 -29.03
CA GLU A 239 18.75 24.39 -30.35
C GLU A 239 18.98 23.32 -31.44
N VAL A 240 19.77 22.29 -31.16
CA VAL A 240 20.00 21.18 -32.09
C VAL A 240 18.76 20.31 -32.25
N VAL A 241 18.02 20.05 -31.17
CA VAL A 241 16.75 19.30 -31.22
C VAL A 241 15.74 20.03 -32.10
N GLU A 242 15.57 21.35 -31.94
CA GLU A 242 14.69 22.16 -32.79
C GLU A 242 15.12 22.11 -34.27
N GLU A 243 16.43 22.18 -34.54
CA GLU A 243 16.98 22.08 -35.88
C GLU A 243 16.72 20.72 -36.53
N VAL A 244 17.02 19.62 -35.82
CA VAL A 244 16.82 18.25 -36.33
C VAL A 244 15.34 17.90 -36.44
N ALA A 245 14.50 18.35 -35.50
CA ALA A 245 13.06 18.13 -35.52
C ALA A 245 12.40 18.76 -36.75
N ALA A 246 12.93 19.88 -37.26
CA ALA A 246 12.42 20.54 -38.47
C ALA A 246 12.68 19.71 -39.74
N ASP A 247 13.77 18.94 -39.78
CA ASP A 247 14.17 18.11 -40.93
C ASP A 247 13.79 16.62 -40.79
N ALA A 248 13.29 16.21 -39.62
CA ALA A 248 12.91 14.84 -39.32
C ALA A 248 11.77 14.34 -40.21
N LYS A 249 11.88 13.10 -40.73
CA LYS A 249 10.91 12.56 -41.69
C LYS A 249 9.95 11.57 -41.07
N THR A 250 10.43 10.77 -40.12
CA THR A 250 9.68 9.66 -39.55
C THR A 250 9.33 9.89 -38.09
N MET A 251 10.16 10.68 -37.39
CA MET A 251 10.05 10.88 -35.95
C MET A 251 9.51 12.26 -35.55
N THR A 252 8.91 12.33 -34.36
CA THR A 252 8.69 13.56 -33.60
C THR A 252 9.74 13.62 -32.50
N LEU A 253 10.65 14.59 -32.58
CA LEU A 253 11.74 14.77 -31.62
C LEU A 253 11.36 15.87 -30.61
N VAL A 254 11.46 15.54 -29.32
CA VAL A 254 11.13 16.43 -28.20
C VAL A 254 12.18 16.36 -27.10
N THR A 255 12.18 17.35 -26.21
CA THR A 255 13.04 17.38 -25.01
C THR A 255 12.23 17.12 -23.75
N ALA A 256 12.79 16.38 -22.80
CA ALA A 256 12.30 16.30 -21.43
C ALA A 256 13.19 17.14 -20.51
N ASP A 257 12.68 18.30 -20.09
CA ASP A 257 13.43 19.29 -19.30
C ASP A 257 13.05 19.25 -17.82
N TRP A 258 13.79 18.45 -17.06
CA TRP A 258 13.63 18.35 -15.61
C TRP A 258 14.56 19.29 -14.81
N ASP A 259 15.39 20.10 -15.49
CA ASP A 259 16.33 21.03 -14.83
C ASP A 259 15.61 22.00 -13.89
N VAL A 260 14.41 22.45 -14.28
CA VAL A 260 13.60 23.38 -13.51
C VAL A 260 13.15 22.78 -12.17
N TRP A 261 13.05 21.45 -12.08
CA TRP A 261 12.49 20.76 -10.92
C TRP A 261 13.44 20.76 -9.73
N ALA A 262 14.72 20.43 -9.94
CA ALA A 262 15.68 20.30 -8.84
C ALA A 262 15.84 21.59 -8.00
N PRO A 263 15.93 22.81 -8.58
CA PRO A 263 15.94 24.05 -7.80
C PRO A 263 14.59 24.41 -7.17
N LEU A 264 13.46 23.97 -7.73
CA LEU A 264 12.11 24.28 -7.21
C LEU A 264 11.79 23.48 -5.94
N THR A 265 12.26 22.24 -5.87
CA THR A 265 11.97 21.33 -4.74
C THR A 265 13.09 21.27 -3.71
N GLY A 266 14.19 22.01 -3.91
CA GLY A 266 15.39 21.87 -3.08
C GLY A 266 16.05 20.49 -3.24
N GLY A 267 16.07 19.97 -4.46
CA GLY A 267 16.66 18.67 -4.81
C GLY A 267 18.13 18.74 -5.23
N GLN A 268 18.77 19.91 -5.12
CA GLN A 268 20.17 20.12 -5.51
C GLN A 268 21.12 19.76 -4.35
N PHE A 269 22.42 19.66 -4.63
CA PHE A 269 23.43 19.66 -3.56
C PHE A 269 23.58 21.03 -2.94
N CYS A 270 24.03 21.11 -1.68
CA CYS A 270 24.26 22.39 -0.99
C CYS A 270 23.00 23.17 -0.62
N GLU A 271 21.89 22.45 -0.42
CA GLU A 271 20.71 23.01 0.22
C GLU A 271 20.99 23.42 1.67
N PRO A 272 20.34 24.48 2.20
CA PRO A 272 20.66 25.05 3.51
C PRO A 272 20.50 24.08 4.67
N ASP A 273 19.63 23.08 4.54
CA ASP A 273 19.35 22.08 5.58
C ASP A 273 20.05 20.74 5.32
N ALA A 274 20.81 20.60 4.22
CA ALA A 274 21.39 19.33 3.81
C ALA A 274 22.67 18.99 4.59
N SER A 275 22.63 17.92 5.39
CA SER A 275 23.75 17.48 6.24
C SER A 275 24.94 16.91 5.45
N PRO A 276 26.21 17.15 5.83
CA PRO A 276 27.39 16.57 5.17
C PRO A 276 27.43 15.04 5.17
N ASP A 277 26.62 14.39 6.00
CA ASP A 277 26.50 12.93 6.08
C ASP A 277 25.46 12.41 5.07
N PRO A 278 25.82 11.51 4.12
CA PRO A 278 24.89 10.99 3.13
C PRO A 278 23.75 10.15 3.73
N GLU A 279 23.88 9.65 4.96
CA GLU A 279 22.83 8.85 5.62
C GLU A 279 21.83 9.69 6.45
N ASP A 280 22.00 11.02 6.48
CA ASP A 280 21.15 11.91 7.24
C ASP A 280 19.82 12.21 6.51
N ASP A 281 18.70 12.05 7.24
CA ASP A 281 17.33 12.24 6.75
C ASP A 281 17.08 13.62 6.11
N SER A 282 17.88 14.64 6.45
CA SER A 282 17.80 15.97 5.82
C SER A 282 18.12 15.95 4.32
N ASN A 283 18.74 14.89 3.81
CA ASN A 283 19.13 14.73 2.41
C ASN A 283 18.11 13.97 1.56
N ASN A 284 17.00 13.52 2.15
CA ASN A 284 16.02 12.65 1.50
C ASN A 284 15.37 13.23 0.23
N ASN A 285 15.31 14.56 0.12
CA ASN A 285 14.75 15.24 -1.07
C ASN A 285 15.78 15.54 -2.16
N VAL A 286 17.06 15.23 -1.94
CA VAL A 286 18.12 15.47 -2.93
C VAL A 286 18.01 14.45 -4.05
N MET A 287 18.11 14.89 -5.30
CA MET A 287 17.86 14.05 -6.49
C MET A 287 19.11 13.37 -7.05
N PHE A 288 20.24 13.51 -6.35
CA PHE A 288 21.55 13.02 -6.76
C PHE A 288 22.24 12.29 -5.59
N PHE A 289 23.18 11.40 -5.88
CA PHE A 289 23.87 10.60 -4.84
C PHE A 289 24.83 11.43 -3.98
N LYS A 290 24.65 11.42 -2.66
CA LYS A 290 25.47 12.21 -1.74
C LYS A 290 26.78 11.52 -1.35
N LEU A 291 27.85 12.31 -1.30
CA LEU A 291 29.13 11.95 -0.70
C LEU A 291 29.19 12.50 0.74
N PHE A 292 29.91 11.81 1.64
CA PHE A 292 30.28 12.39 2.92
C PHE A 292 31.30 13.53 2.75
N THR A 293 30.96 14.73 3.21
CA THR A 293 31.76 15.96 2.99
C THR A 293 32.20 16.65 4.29
N GLY A 294 32.06 15.96 5.43
CA GLY A 294 32.48 16.43 6.74
C GLY A 294 34.00 16.34 6.96
N LYS A 295 34.55 17.24 7.81
CA LYS A 295 35.97 17.17 8.21
C LYS A 295 36.21 16.01 9.17
N THR A 296 36.94 14.98 8.75
CA THR A 296 37.38 13.90 9.64
C THR A 296 38.52 14.36 10.57
N PRO A 297 38.45 14.14 11.90
CA PRO A 297 39.55 14.49 12.82
C PRO A 297 40.81 13.64 12.55
N PRO A 298 42.03 14.13 12.90
CA PRO A 298 43.27 13.40 12.65
C PRO A 298 43.32 12.10 13.46
N LEU A 299 43.68 11.00 12.80
CA LEU A 299 43.67 9.65 13.36
C LEU A 299 44.76 9.45 14.43
N GLU A 300 44.36 9.29 15.69
CA GLU A 300 45.20 8.63 16.71
C GLU A 300 45.05 7.12 16.54
N SER A 301 46.13 6.46 16.08
CA SER A 301 46.35 5.01 15.94
C SER A 301 45.17 4.09 16.29
N ARG A 302 44.17 4.04 15.41
CA ARG A 302 43.22 2.93 15.32
C ARG A 302 43.46 2.25 13.99
N SER A 303 43.57 0.91 14.04
CA SER A 303 43.82 0.08 12.86
C SER A 303 42.88 0.46 11.73
N LEU A 304 43.38 0.42 10.49
CA LEU A 304 42.76 0.57 9.16
C LEU A 304 41.44 -0.23 8.89
N ASN A 305 40.66 -0.56 9.91
CA ASN A 305 39.45 -1.39 9.87
C ASN A 305 38.15 -0.59 10.12
N THR A 306 38.16 0.74 10.12
CA THR A 306 36.94 1.56 10.32
C THR A 306 36.43 2.28 9.08
N MET A 307 36.98 2.02 7.89
CA MET A 307 36.16 2.07 6.67
C MET A 307 35.56 0.68 6.44
N ARG A 308 34.55 0.35 7.26
CA ARG A 308 33.72 -0.83 7.05
C ARG A 308 32.42 -0.33 6.43
N TYR A 309 32.48 -0.10 5.12
CA TYR A 309 31.29 -0.04 4.27
C TYR A 309 30.58 -1.39 4.41
N ASP A 310 29.27 -1.38 4.64
CA ASP A 310 28.49 -2.58 4.83
C ASP A 310 28.61 -3.51 3.63
N ASN A 311 29.16 -4.68 3.89
CA ASN A 311 29.44 -5.73 2.94
C ASN A 311 28.35 -6.82 2.99
N ASP A 312 27.11 -6.46 3.36
CA ASP A 312 26.03 -7.42 3.63
C ASP A 312 24.93 -7.48 2.54
N THR A 313 25.32 -7.23 1.29
CA THR A 313 24.65 -7.78 0.09
C THR A 313 25.61 -8.51 -0.87
N SER A 314 26.90 -8.63 -0.57
CA SER A 314 27.87 -9.37 -1.39
C SER A 314 28.02 -10.82 -0.91
N SER A 315 27.00 -11.65 -1.20
CA SER A 315 27.19 -13.11 -1.24
C SER A 315 27.00 -13.66 -2.66
N ILE A 316 27.59 -12.97 -3.62
CA ILE A 316 28.00 -13.56 -4.89
C ILE A 316 29.51 -13.77 -4.78
N PRO A 317 30.05 -15.00 -4.93
CA PRO A 317 31.49 -15.20 -4.91
C PRO A 317 32.11 -14.45 -6.08
N GLU A 318 32.99 -13.48 -5.80
CA GLU A 318 33.88 -12.87 -6.80
C GLU A 318 34.57 -13.96 -7.62
N PRO A 319 34.37 -14.03 -8.95
CA PRO A 319 35.30 -14.69 -9.83
C PRO A 319 36.22 -13.63 -10.43
N TYR A 320 37.47 -13.64 -10.01
CA TYR A 320 38.62 -13.10 -10.74
C TYR A 320 38.64 -11.59 -11.02
N LEU A 321 39.39 -10.88 -10.17
CA LEU A 321 40.30 -9.82 -10.62
C LEU A 321 41.20 -10.34 -11.75
N SER A 322 40.77 -10.18 -13.01
CA SER A 322 41.66 -10.23 -14.17
C SER A 322 41.09 -9.41 -15.32
N GLU A 323 41.87 -8.39 -15.72
CA GLU A 323 41.67 -7.44 -16.82
C GLU A 323 40.58 -6.37 -16.61
N MET A 324 40.99 -5.24 -16.01
CA MET A 324 40.23 -4.00 -15.98
C MET A 324 39.95 -3.54 -17.43
N SER A 325 38.66 -3.49 -17.81
CA SER A 325 38.22 -3.05 -19.13
C SER A 325 38.40 -1.53 -19.29
N LYS A 326 38.64 -1.10 -20.54
CA LYS A 326 38.98 0.27 -20.94
C LYS A 326 37.79 1.23 -20.73
N ARG A 327 37.65 1.79 -19.54
CA ARG A 327 36.70 2.87 -19.23
C ARG A 327 37.32 4.24 -19.52
N ASP A 328 37.28 4.61 -20.80
CA ASP A 328 37.32 5.96 -21.38
C ASP A 328 37.80 5.82 -22.84
N PRO A 329 36.97 6.11 -23.86
CA PRO A 329 37.52 6.44 -25.18
C PRO A 329 38.37 7.70 -25.01
N VAL A 330 39.66 7.60 -25.31
CA VAL A 330 40.58 8.74 -25.29
C VAL A 330 40.13 9.73 -26.37
N ASP A 331 39.36 10.75 -26.01
CA ASP A 331 39.15 11.90 -26.87
C ASP A 331 40.53 12.57 -27.11
N PRO A 332 40.98 12.73 -28.38
CA PRO A 332 42.21 13.45 -28.71
C PRO A 332 42.29 14.87 -28.14
N GLY A 333 41.14 15.54 -27.93
CA GLY A 333 41.03 16.89 -27.35
C GLY A 333 41.06 16.90 -25.82
N CYS A 334 40.47 15.89 -25.18
CA CYS A 334 40.41 15.76 -23.72
C CYS A 334 41.61 14.99 -23.14
N GLY A 335 42.82 15.01 -23.72
CA GLY A 335 43.97 14.09 -23.45
C GLY A 335 44.08 13.38 -22.07
N SER A 336 44.50 12.10 -22.05
CA SER A 336 44.51 11.15 -20.91
C SER A 336 44.20 11.69 -19.50
N SER A 337 43.00 11.38 -18.98
CA SER A 337 42.67 11.46 -17.55
C SER A 337 43.51 10.43 -16.78
N SER A 338 44.09 10.82 -15.64
CA SER A 338 44.91 9.91 -14.81
C SER A 338 44.08 8.94 -13.96
N LEU A 339 42.75 9.11 -13.93
CA LEU A 339 41.85 8.40 -13.04
C LEU A 339 40.61 7.92 -13.83
N SER A 340 40.53 6.62 -14.13
CA SER A 340 39.26 6.00 -14.50
C SER A 340 38.39 5.95 -13.24
N LEU A 341 37.32 6.73 -13.17
CA LEU A 341 36.46 6.81 -11.99
C LEU A 341 35.66 5.51 -11.82
N PRO A 342 35.80 4.77 -10.71
CA PRO A 342 34.94 3.62 -10.41
C PRO A 342 33.48 4.05 -10.20
N ASP A 343 32.54 3.11 -10.34
CA ASP A 343 31.09 3.40 -10.23
C ASP A 343 30.70 4.06 -8.91
N TRP A 344 31.40 3.73 -7.81
CA TRP A 344 31.14 4.33 -6.51
C TRP A 344 31.48 5.83 -6.44
N ILE A 345 32.43 6.31 -7.25
CA ILE A 345 32.72 7.75 -7.40
C ILE A 345 31.83 8.36 -8.48
N GLY A 346 31.70 7.68 -9.62
CA GLY A 346 30.93 8.16 -10.76
C GLY A 346 29.47 8.45 -10.40
N LYS A 347 28.83 7.59 -9.60
CA LYS A 347 27.42 7.75 -9.21
C LYS A 347 27.09 9.06 -8.50
N ILE A 348 28.04 9.69 -7.81
CA ILE A 348 27.82 10.94 -7.06
C ILE A 348 27.23 12.02 -7.97
N PHE A 349 27.73 12.12 -9.20
CA PHE A 349 27.31 13.13 -10.19
C PHE A 349 26.07 12.72 -11.01
N HIS A 350 25.38 11.66 -10.61
CA HIS A 350 24.24 11.10 -11.33
C HIS A 350 22.97 11.14 -10.48
N PRO A 351 21.79 11.15 -11.13
CA PRO A 351 20.52 11.05 -10.43
C PRO A 351 20.47 9.79 -9.57
N ASN A 352 19.94 9.92 -8.35
CA ASN A 352 19.60 8.77 -7.52
C ASN A 352 18.22 8.21 -7.95
N GLY A 353 17.66 7.27 -7.17
CA GLY A 353 16.34 6.70 -7.49
C GLY A 353 15.25 7.75 -7.67
N LEU A 354 15.17 8.74 -6.77
CA LEU A 354 14.23 9.84 -6.84
C LEU A 354 14.45 10.71 -8.11
N GLY A 355 15.71 11.00 -8.44
CA GLY A 355 16.03 11.73 -9.66
C GLY A 355 15.61 10.98 -10.93
N HIS A 356 15.78 9.65 -10.97
CA HIS A 356 15.31 8.81 -12.08
C HIS A 356 13.78 8.74 -12.21
N GLU A 357 13.05 8.76 -11.11
CA GLU A 357 11.58 8.86 -11.11
C GLU A 357 11.10 10.20 -11.69
N VAL A 358 11.73 11.31 -11.28
CA VAL A 358 11.44 12.64 -11.83
C VAL A 358 11.72 12.66 -13.33
N ILE A 359 12.88 12.16 -13.76
CA ILE A 359 13.23 12.10 -15.20
C ILE A 359 12.17 11.28 -15.97
N ALA A 360 11.76 10.13 -15.44
CA ALA A 360 10.73 9.30 -16.08
C ALA A 360 9.40 10.05 -16.22
N ALA A 361 8.98 10.81 -15.20
CA ALA A 361 7.76 11.61 -15.25
C ALA A 361 7.81 12.69 -16.35
N PHE A 362 8.89 13.47 -16.41
CA PHE A 362 9.08 14.48 -17.47
C PHE A 362 9.20 13.86 -18.86
N ALA A 363 9.78 12.65 -18.98
CA ALA A 363 9.85 11.94 -20.23
C ALA A 363 8.48 11.43 -20.70
N LEU A 364 7.66 10.90 -19.78
CA LEU A 364 6.29 10.44 -20.08
C LEU A 364 5.40 11.62 -20.51
N ASP A 365 5.52 12.77 -19.83
CA ASP A 365 4.83 14.01 -20.18
C ASP A 365 5.23 14.50 -21.58
N ALA A 366 6.53 14.53 -21.88
CA ALA A 366 7.03 14.88 -23.21
C ALA A 366 6.52 13.94 -24.32
N ILE A 367 6.36 12.64 -24.02
CA ILE A 367 5.76 11.66 -24.96
C ILE A 367 4.28 11.97 -25.18
N ALA A 368 3.52 12.25 -24.12
CA ALA A 368 2.10 12.58 -24.23
C ALA A 368 1.90 13.87 -25.05
N ASP A 369 2.69 14.91 -24.81
CA ASP A 369 2.68 16.15 -25.57
C ASP A 369 3.04 15.95 -27.05
N ALA A 370 4.07 15.14 -27.33
CA ALA A 370 4.42 14.77 -28.69
C ALA A 370 3.30 13.98 -29.37
N ARG A 371 2.66 13.06 -28.63
CA ARG A 371 1.54 12.25 -29.11
C ARG A 371 0.32 13.10 -29.40
N ALA A 372 -0.01 14.08 -28.55
CA ALA A 372 -1.09 15.04 -28.76
C ALA A 372 -0.90 15.80 -30.08
N LYS A 373 0.33 16.27 -30.35
CA LYS A 373 0.68 16.92 -31.62
C LYS A 373 0.47 16.00 -32.82
N ILE A 374 0.88 14.73 -32.73
CA ILE A 374 0.69 13.72 -33.79
C ILE A 374 -0.81 13.48 -34.05
N LEU A 375 -1.62 13.47 -32.99
CA LEU A 375 -3.07 13.25 -33.06
C LEU A 375 -3.87 14.53 -33.43
N GLY A 376 -3.21 15.69 -33.50
CA GLY A 376 -3.87 16.97 -33.79
C GLY A 376 -4.70 17.52 -32.62
N GLN A 377 -4.36 17.13 -31.40
CA GLN A 377 -5.00 17.59 -30.16
C GLN A 377 -4.18 18.70 -29.51
N GLY A 378 -4.85 19.64 -28.82
CA GLY A 378 -4.18 20.74 -28.13
C GLY A 378 -3.39 20.24 -26.91
N PRO A 379 -2.30 20.93 -26.52
CA PRO A 379 -1.57 20.60 -25.30
C PRO A 379 -2.49 20.72 -24.07
N VAL A 380 -2.40 19.77 -23.15
CA VAL A 380 -3.09 19.84 -21.86
C VAL A 380 -2.33 20.87 -21.00
N CYS A 381 -2.76 22.12 -21.01
CA CYS A 381 -2.10 23.18 -20.24
C CYS A 381 -2.26 22.97 -18.72
N PRO A 382 -1.19 23.03 -17.91
CA PRO A 382 -1.34 23.12 -16.46
C PRO A 382 -1.67 24.57 -16.07
N ILE A 383 -2.92 24.81 -15.69
CA ILE A 383 -3.25 26.01 -14.92
C ILE A 383 -2.72 25.76 -13.50
N VAL A 384 -1.83 26.62 -13.01
CA VAL A 384 -1.28 26.46 -11.65
C VAL A 384 -2.36 26.81 -10.64
N ASP A 385 -2.99 25.79 -10.09
CA ASP A 385 -3.94 25.95 -8.99
C ASP A 385 -3.25 26.59 -7.78
N LYS A 386 -3.82 27.68 -7.26
CA LYS A 386 -3.24 28.41 -6.13
C LYS A 386 -4.24 28.56 -4.99
N THR A 387 -3.92 27.98 -3.83
CA THR A 387 -4.68 28.12 -2.59
C THR A 387 -4.01 29.14 -1.65
N THR A 388 -4.80 30.05 -1.07
CA THR A 388 -4.37 31.11 -0.15
C THR A 388 -5.22 31.08 1.11
N CYS A 389 -4.62 30.89 2.27
CA CYS A 389 -5.34 30.79 3.54
C CYS A 389 -5.40 32.13 4.27
N TYR A 390 -6.56 32.51 4.81
CA TYR A 390 -6.71 33.83 5.46
C TYR A 390 -6.00 33.92 6.81
N SER A 391 -5.77 32.79 7.48
CA SER A 391 -4.94 32.73 8.68
C SER A 391 -3.49 33.18 8.42
N SER A 392 -2.95 32.87 7.24
CA SER A 392 -1.63 33.34 6.80
C SER A 392 -1.58 34.86 6.54
N GLN A 393 -2.75 35.48 6.37
CA GLN A 393 -2.92 36.92 6.17
C GLN A 393 -3.30 37.65 7.47
N GLY A 394 -3.23 36.97 8.63
CA GLY A 394 -3.48 37.55 9.94
C GLY A 394 -4.93 37.46 10.43
N SER A 395 -5.82 36.74 9.75
CA SER A 395 -7.17 36.48 10.25
C SER A 395 -7.15 35.62 11.51
N LYS A 396 -7.96 36.00 12.51
CA LYS A 396 -8.22 35.22 13.72
C LYS A 396 -9.55 34.44 13.68
N ALA A 397 -10.27 34.51 12.56
CA ALA A 397 -11.51 33.76 12.40
C ALA A 397 -11.21 32.26 12.26
N TYR A 398 -12.02 31.43 12.90
CA TYR A 398 -11.95 29.98 12.73
C TYR A 398 -13.32 29.32 12.96
N ALA A 399 -13.51 28.17 12.32
CA ALA A 399 -14.71 27.32 12.42
C ALA A 399 -14.31 25.84 12.55
N SER A 400 -15.23 24.99 13.00
CA SER A 400 -14.99 23.55 13.05
C SER A 400 -14.90 22.94 11.64
N ALA A 401 -14.00 21.99 11.43
CA ALA A 401 -13.93 21.27 10.16
C ALA A 401 -15.23 20.50 9.84
N GLU A 402 -15.94 20.02 10.87
CA GLU A 402 -17.18 19.29 10.70
C GLU A 402 -18.30 20.17 10.12
N SER A 403 -18.47 21.39 10.64
CA SER A 403 -19.51 22.30 10.13
C SER A 403 -19.25 22.70 8.67
N LEU A 404 -17.99 22.85 8.28
CA LEU A 404 -17.60 23.13 6.88
C LEU A 404 -17.84 21.93 5.96
N ASN A 405 -17.36 20.75 6.33
CA ASN A 405 -17.48 19.53 5.51
C ASN A 405 -18.92 19.11 5.25
N ASN A 406 -19.80 19.29 6.25
CA ASN A 406 -21.21 18.92 6.13
C ASN A 406 -22.00 19.75 5.11
N GLN A 407 -21.47 20.90 4.64
CA GLN A 407 -22.17 21.80 3.71
C GLN A 407 -21.60 21.80 2.29
N ILE A 408 -20.52 21.05 2.02
CA ILE A 408 -19.88 21.01 0.68
C ILE A 408 -20.87 20.57 -0.40
N ASP A 409 -21.56 19.44 -0.17
CA ASP A 409 -22.53 18.89 -1.13
C ASP A 409 -23.70 19.83 -1.37
N ASP A 410 -24.23 20.43 -0.29
CA ASP A 410 -25.34 21.38 -0.36
C ASP A 410 -24.94 22.68 -1.10
N PHE A 411 -23.73 23.19 -0.85
CA PHE A 411 -23.24 24.40 -1.49
C PHE A 411 -23.01 24.21 -2.99
N CYS A 412 -22.26 23.17 -3.39
CA CYS A 412 -21.97 22.93 -4.80
C CYS A 412 -23.23 22.56 -5.60
N SER A 413 -24.17 21.84 -4.99
CA SER A 413 -25.50 21.61 -5.59
C SER A 413 -26.29 22.92 -5.74
N TYR A 414 -26.27 23.79 -4.72
CA TYR A 414 -26.90 25.12 -4.80
C TYR A 414 -26.31 25.96 -5.92
N VAL A 415 -24.99 25.97 -6.09
CA VAL A 415 -24.34 26.73 -7.18
C VAL A 415 -24.82 26.20 -8.52
N LYS A 416 -24.77 24.87 -8.75
CA LYS A 416 -25.26 24.20 -9.97
C LYS A 416 -26.69 24.58 -10.32
N ASP A 417 -27.60 24.54 -9.34
CA ASP A 417 -29.02 24.83 -9.53
C ASP A 417 -29.31 26.32 -9.78
N ASN A 418 -28.34 27.20 -9.52
CA ASN A 418 -28.49 28.65 -9.63
C ASN A 418 -27.51 29.28 -10.65
N VAL A 419 -26.89 28.47 -11.52
CA VAL A 419 -26.13 28.95 -12.69
C VAL A 419 -27.11 29.26 -13.83
N PRO A 420 -27.20 30.51 -14.34
CA PRO A 420 -28.05 30.83 -15.48
C PRO A 420 -27.42 30.32 -16.78
N GLU A 421 -28.22 29.77 -17.68
CA GLU A 421 -27.78 29.48 -19.04
C GLU A 421 -27.41 30.81 -19.73
N ASN A 422 -26.12 31.01 -20.03
CA ASN A 422 -25.55 32.13 -20.81
C ASN A 422 -25.19 33.43 -20.09
N GLU A 423 -24.92 33.43 -18.78
CA GLU A 423 -24.26 34.55 -18.11
C GLU A 423 -22.79 34.23 -17.82
N SER A 424 -21.85 35.12 -18.17
CA SER A 424 -20.43 35.04 -17.80
C SER A 424 -20.12 35.99 -16.64
N GLY A 425 -19.03 35.72 -15.88
CA GLY A 425 -18.58 36.59 -14.80
C GLY A 425 -19.51 36.63 -13.56
N TRP A 426 -20.31 35.60 -13.33
CA TRP A 426 -21.20 35.54 -12.17
C TRP A 426 -20.48 35.15 -10.88
N THR A 427 -21.09 35.53 -9.76
CA THR A 427 -20.68 35.08 -8.42
C THR A 427 -21.89 34.48 -7.70
N ARG A 428 -21.70 33.35 -7.01
CA ARG A 428 -22.69 32.71 -6.15
C ARG A 428 -22.14 32.53 -4.77
N SER A 429 -22.96 32.84 -3.78
CA SER A 429 -22.59 32.69 -2.38
C SER A 429 -23.75 32.16 -1.55
N LYS A 430 -23.44 31.39 -0.52
CA LYS A 430 -24.42 30.88 0.45
C LYS A 430 -23.82 30.96 1.85
N LYS A 431 -24.59 31.54 2.76
CA LYS A 431 -24.23 31.68 4.17
C LYS A 431 -24.79 30.50 4.97
N TYR A 432 -24.01 29.99 5.92
CA TYR A 432 -24.36 28.87 6.79
C TYR A 432 -24.25 29.25 8.27
N TYR A 433 -25.09 28.58 9.08
CA TYR A 433 -25.09 28.66 10.54
C TYR A 433 -25.09 30.09 11.10
N GLU A 434 -25.93 30.94 10.52
CA GLU A 434 -26.06 32.36 10.91
C GLU A 434 -26.39 32.51 12.40
N GLY A 435 -25.68 33.42 13.08
CA GLY A 435 -25.85 33.67 14.51
C GLY A 435 -25.16 32.66 15.44
N THR A 436 -24.39 31.71 14.89
CA THR A 436 -23.60 30.74 15.68
C THR A 436 -22.11 31.10 15.72
N LEU A 437 -21.28 30.28 16.36
CA LEU A 437 -19.82 30.47 16.39
C LEU A 437 -19.17 30.09 15.06
N ASP A 438 -19.73 29.12 14.34
CA ASP A 438 -19.26 28.66 13.03
C ASP A 438 -20.04 29.34 11.88
N GLU A 439 -20.36 30.63 12.00
CA GLU A 439 -20.97 31.39 10.91
C GLU A 439 -19.93 31.66 9.80
N TYR A 440 -20.23 31.21 8.58
CA TYR A 440 -19.38 31.41 7.41
C TYR A 440 -20.20 31.53 6.11
N THR A 441 -19.56 32.06 5.07
CA THR A 441 -20.09 32.10 3.69
C THR A 441 -19.12 31.39 2.76
N MET A 442 -19.66 30.49 1.93
CA MET A 442 -18.95 29.92 0.79
C MET A 442 -19.29 30.70 -0.48
N ILE A 443 -18.31 30.94 -1.35
CA ILE A 443 -18.44 31.75 -2.57
C ILE A 443 -17.74 31.05 -3.73
N VAL A 444 -18.38 31.04 -4.90
CA VAL A 444 -17.78 30.72 -6.20
C VAL A 444 -17.90 31.95 -7.10
N SER A 445 -16.79 32.36 -7.72
CA SER A 445 -16.73 33.46 -8.69
C SER A 445 -16.04 32.99 -9.97
N LEU A 446 -16.57 33.35 -11.13
CA LEU A 446 -15.98 33.03 -12.44
C LEU A 446 -15.20 34.21 -13.02
N SER A 447 -14.20 33.92 -13.84
CA SER A 447 -13.62 34.89 -14.78
C SER A 447 -14.58 35.18 -15.95
N ASP A 448 -14.28 36.21 -16.75
CA ASP A 448 -15.16 36.69 -17.84
C ASP A 448 -15.37 35.67 -18.99
N ASN A 449 -14.61 34.56 -19.01
CA ASN A 449 -14.51 33.61 -20.13
C ASN A 449 -15.13 32.22 -19.86
N ALA A 450 -15.48 31.89 -18.61
CA ALA A 450 -16.02 30.58 -18.24
C ALA A 450 -17.54 30.48 -18.47
N ALA A 451 -17.99 29.38 -19.08
CA ALA A 451 -19.39 29.17 -19.48
C ALA A 451 -20.10 27.97 -18.83
N SER A 452 -19.40 27.06 -18.14
CA SER A 452 -19.99 25.80 -17.63
C SER A 452 -19.41 25.36 -16.28
N PHE A 453 -20.25 25.31 -15.24
CA PHE A 453 -19.88 24.93 -13.88
C PHE A 453 -19.88 23.40 -13.66
N ASP A 454 -18.79 22.85 -13.12
CA ASP A 454 -18.70 21.46 -12.67
C ASP A 454 -18.88 21.34 -11.14
N GLU A 455 -19.84 20.51 -10.74
CA GLU A 455 -20.17 20.27 -9.32
C GLU A 455 -19.06 19.49 -8.60
N SER A 456 -18.39 18.56 -9.28
CA SER A 456 -17.28 17.76 -8.73
C SER A 456 -16.05 18.62 -8.49
N GLU A 457 -15.69 19.48 -9.45
CA GLU A 457 -14.57 20.43 -9.30
C GLU A 457 -14.83 21.38 -8.13
N CYS A 458 -16.07 21.87 -7.98
CA CYS A 458 -16.44 22.69 -6.82
C CYS A 458 -16.20 21.99 -5.48
N LYS A 459 -16.56 20.70 -5.38
CA LYS A 459 -16.40 19.95 -4.13
C LYS A 459 -14.93 19.76 -3.78
N ASP A 460 -14.12 19.45 -4.79
CA ASP A 460 -12.68 19.25 -4.62
C ASP A 460 -11.97 20.56 -4.24
N ALA A 461 -12.31 21.66 -4.91
CA ALA A 461 -11.75 22.97 -4.65
C ALA A 461 -12.05 23.47 -3.23
N ILE A 462 -13.31 23.36 -2.80
CA ILE A 462 -13.75 23.75 -1.45
C ILE A 462 -13.14 22.81 -0.40
N GLY A 463 -13.10 21.51 -0.66
CA GLY A 463 -12.44 20.52 0.20
C GLY A 463 -10.96 20.83 0.41
N THR A 464 -10.26 21.24 -0.65
CA THR A 464 -8.85 21.65 -0.59
C THR A 464 -8.63 22.88 0.30
N ILE A 465 -9.51 23.88 0.26
CA ILE A 465 -9.44 25.03 1.17
C ILE A 465 -9.63 24.59 2.63
N ILE A 466 -10.61 23.71 2.90
CA ILE A 466 -10.90 23.20 4.26
C ILE A 466 -9.72 22.40 4.79
N ASN A 467 -9.14 21.54 3.97
CA ASN A 467 -8.04 20.67 4.39
C ASN A 467 -6.71 21.41 4.51
N GLY A 468 -6.48 22.44 3.68
CA GLY A 468 -5.22 23.20 3.67
C GLY A 468 -5.15 24.40 4.60
N CYS A 469 -6.28 24.99 5.01
CA CYS A 469 -6.29 26.24 5.79
C CYS A 469 -6.52 26.01 7.29
N ASP A 470 -5.54 25.40 7.95
CA ASP A 470 -5.53 25.15 9.39
C ASP A 470 -5.23 26.38 10.26
N VAL A 471 -5.76 26.35 11.49
CA VAL A 471 -5.52 27.37 12.52
C VAL A 471 -5.28 26.70 13.88
N PRO A 472 -4.15 26.94 14.57
CA PRO A 472 -3.01 27.77 14.17
C PRO A 472 -2.21 27.15 13.01
N SER A 473 -1.73 27.99 12.08
CA SER A 473 -0.93 27.54 10.94
C SER A 473 0.45 27.03 11.40
N GLY A 474 0.83 25.83 10.96
CA GLY A 474 2.10 25.19 11.32
C GLY A 474 2.22 24.74 12.78
N GLY A 475 1.14 24.83 13.57
CA GLY A 475 1.07 24.42 14.98
C GLY A 475 0.31 23.11 15.22
N ASP A 476 0.31 22.59 16.45
CA ASP A 476 -0.58 21.48 16.80
C ASP A 476 -2.05 21.95 16.76
N ASN A 477 -2.84 21.35 15.87
CA ASN A 477 -4.28 21.60 15.70
C ASN A 477 -5.11 20.38 16.14
N PRO A 478 -5.14 20.02 17.44
CA PRO A 478 -5.80 18.81 17.93
C PRO A 478 -7.31 18.80 17.73
N MET A 479 -7.93 19.98 17.67
CA MET A 479 -9.38 20.16 17.48
C MET A 479 -9.78 20.40 16.01
N ASN A 480 -8.81 20.39 15.08
CA ASN A 480 -9.01 20.54 13.63
C ASN A 480 -9.76 21.83 13.24
N TRP A 481 -9.37 22.98 13.81
CA TRP A 481 -9.94 24.29 13.49
C TRP A 481 -9.47 24.80 12.12
N LYS A 482 -10.39 25.41 11.36
CA LYS A 482 -10.15 25.89 9.99
C LYS A 482 -10.35 27.40 9.89
N GLY A 483 -9.47 28.08 9.16
CA GLY A 483 -9.44 29.56 9.06
C GLY A 483 -10.08 30.14 7.81
N GLY A 484 -10.55 29.28 6.89
CA GLY A 484 -11.02 29.69 5.58
C GLY A 484 -9.89 30.19 4.66
N GLY A 485 -10.24 30.45 3.41
CA GLY A 485 -9.27 30.80 2.38
C GLY A 485 -9.89 30.92 0.99
N LYS A 486 -9.03 31.09 0.00
CA LYS A 486 -9.34 31.28 -1.42
C LYS A 486 -8.53 30.30 -2.27
N ARG A 487 -9.16 29.59 -3.20
CA ARG A 487 -8.50 28.76 -4.22
C ARG A 487 -8.86 29.26 -5.61
N VAL A 488 -7.86 29.39 -6.47
CA VAL A 488 -8.03 29.66 -7.91
C VAL A 488 -7.71 28.36 -8.64
N GLU A 489 -8.64 27.90 -9.45
CA GLU A 489 -8.59 26.62 -10.16
C GLU A 489 -9.24 26.82 -11.52
N GLY A 490 -8.43 26.74 -12.58
CA GLY A 490 -8.87 27.16 -13.90
C GLY A 490 -9.34 28.62 -13.95
N GLU A 491 -10.57 28.81 -14.40
CA GLU A 491 -11.28 30.10 -14.49
C GLU A 491 -12.17 30.38 -13.26
N TYR A 492 -12.14 29.50 -12.25
CA TYR A 492 -12.95 29.58 -11.06
C TYR A 492 -12.15 30.06 -9.86
N THR A 493 -12.83 30.82 -9.01
CA THR A 493 -12.34 31.24 -7.70
C THR A 493 -13.31 30.76 -6.63
N TYR A 494 -12.83 29.87 -5.77
CA TYR A 494 -13.56 29.32 -4.64
C TYR A 494 -13.09 30.01 -3.36
N THR A 495 -14.01 30.40 -2.49
CA THR A 495 -13.69 31.14 -1.26
C THR A 495 -14.56 30.70 -0.08
N ILE A 496 -13.95 30.58 1.10
CA ILE A 496 -14.61 30.34 2.39
C ILE A 496 -14.27 31.49 3.34
N ASN A 497 -15.27 32.32 3.64
CA ASN A 497 -15.14 33.45 4.57
C ASN A 497 -15.82 33.12 5.90
N ILE A 498 -15.03 33.06 6.97
CA ILE A 498 -15.53 32.85 8.34
C ILE A 498 -15.70 34.22 9.02
N TYR A 499 -16.84 34.45 9.68
CA TYR A 499 -17.18 35.79 10.19
C TYR A 499 -16.77 36.04 11.64
N ARG A 500 -16.91 35.05 12.53
CA ARG A 500 -16.64 35.23 13.96
C ARG A 500 -15.13 35.30 14.25
N THR A 501 -14.63 36.50 14.51
CA THR A 501 -13.23 36.77 14.91
C THR A 501 -13.05 36.99 16.41
N ASN A 502 -14.14 37.25 17.13
CA ASN A 502 -14.21 37.49 18.58
C ASN A 502 -14.36 36.17 19.37
N ARG A 503 -13.46 35.22 19.09
CA ARG A 503 -13.40 33.91 19.75
C ARG A 503 -12.11 33.82 20.60
N PRO A 504 -11.99 32.84 21.52
CA PRO A 504 -10.75 32.65 22.26
C PRO A 504 -9.57 32.48 21.29
N TRP A 505 -8.47 33.20 21.56
CA TRP A 505 -7.26 33.16 20.75
C TRP A 505 -6.00 33.03 21.64
N PRO A 506 -5.13 32.03 21.42
CA PRO A 506 -5.19 30.97 20.41
C PRO A 506 -6.46 30.09 20.50
N PRO A 507 -6.88 29.43 19.40
CA PRO A 507 -8.05 28.55 19.45
C PRO A 507 -7.90 27.46 20.54
N PRO A 508 -9.01 27.02 21.17
CA PRO A 508 -8.96 25.97 22.18
C PRO A 508 -8.30 24.68 21.67
N ASP A 509 -7.36 24.12 22.44
CA ASP A 509 -6.66 22.87 22.14
C ASP A 509 -7.44 21.62 22.59
N LYS A 510 -8.47 21.82 23.42
CA LYS A 510 -9.40 20.79 23.90
C LYS A 510 -10.75 21.41 24.21
N SER A 511 -11.80 20.57 24.21
CA SER A 511 -13.11 20.96 24.71
C SER A 511 -13.06 21.25 26.22
N THR A 512 -13.61 22.38 26.65
CA THR A 512 -13.78 22.72 28.08
C THR A 512 -15.26 22.86 28.41
N GLN A 513 -15.60 22.57 29.67
CA GLN A 513 -16.97 22.63 30.16
C GLN A 513 -17.03 22.91 31.66
N ALA A 514 -18.06 23.63 32.08
CA ALA A 514 -18.44 23.78 33.48
C ALA A 514 -19.95 23.59 33.64
N CYS A 515 -20.37 23.13 34.81
CA CYS A 515 -21.78 23.00 35.14
C CYS A 515 -22.00 23.48 36.58
N GLU A 516 -22.93 24.41 36.71
CA GLU A 516 -23.45 24.88 37.99
C GLU A 516 -24.91 24.44 38.09
N GLY A 517 -25.33 24.03 39.27
CA GLY A 517 -26.69 23.54 39.47
C GLY A 517 -27.22 23.88 40.84
N TRP A 518 -28.52 24.15 40.92
CA TRP A 518 -29.21 24.36 42.18
C TRP A 518 -30.48 23.53 42.26
N TYR A 519 -30.80 23.11 43.49
CA TYR A 519 -31.92 22.23 43.79
C TYR A 519 -32.82 22.83 44.86
N LYS A 520 -34.12 22.94 44.56
CA LYS A 520 -35.18 23.22 45.55
C LYS A 520 -36.37 22.30 45.34
N PHE A 521 -36.47 21.27 46.19
CA PHE A 521 -37.62 20.39 46.34
C PHE A 521 -38.09 19.74 45.02
N LEU A 522 -39.02 20.36 44.28
CA LEU A 522 -39.54 19.84 43.00
C LEU A 522 -38.87 20.44 41.76
N PHE A 523 -37.97 21.41 41.94
CA PHE A 523 -37.31 22.14 40.85
C PHE A 523 -35.79 21.92 40.87
N GLN A 524 -35.27 21.54 39.70
CA GLN A 524 -33.85 21.44 39.41
C GLN A 524 -33.54 22.39 38.26
N SER A 525 -32.44 23.15 38.38
CA SER A 525 -31.92 23.99 37.31
C SER A 525 -30.41 23.78 37.19
N TYR A 526 -29.93 23.76 35.97
CA TYR A 526 -28.53 23.57 35.61
C TYR A 526 -28.12 24.62 34.59
N ASP A 527 -27.08 25.37 34.92
CA ASP A 527 -26.41 26.29 34.01
C ASP A 527 -25.10 25.63 33.58
N MET A 528 -24.94 25.39 32.28
CA MET A 528 -23.77 24.71 31.72
C MET A 528 -23.06 25.64 30.75
N TYR A 529 -21.74 25.68 30.84
CA TYR A 529 -20.87 26.51 30.03
C TYR A 529 -19.95 25.62 29.21
N GLY A 530 -19.56 26.05 28.02
CA GLY A 530 -18.62 25.29 27.19
C GLY A 530 -17.85 26.12 26.18
N ALA A 531 -16.71 25.60 25.74
CA ALA A 531 -15.89 26.14 24.65
C ALA A 531 -15.33 25.02 23.79
N GLY A 532 -15.25 25.25 22.47
CA GLY A 532 -14.65 24.32 21.53
C GLY A 532 -15.55 23.14 21.10
N TRP A 533 -16.86 23.22 21.33
CA TRP A 533 -17.85 22.21 20.92
C TRP A 533 -19.24 22.86 20.81
N ALA A 534 -20.23 22.15 20.23
CA ALA A 534 -21.58 22.67 19.98
C ALA A 534 -21.60 24.05 19.30
N THR A 535 -20.80 24.21 18.24
CA THR A 535 -20.48 25.52 17.63
C THR A 535 -21.48 26.00 16.56
N TYR A 536 -22.39 25.13 16.09
CA TYR A 536 -23.19 25.40 14.88
C TYR A 536 -24.69 25.03 15.01
N ASP A 537 -25.16 24.57 16.17
CA ASP A 537 -26.50 23.97 16.29
C ASP A 537 -27.31 24.41 17.52
N TYR A 538 -26.85 25.43 18.24
CA TYR A 538 -27.45 25.87 19.51
C TYR A 538 -27.67 24.71 20.51
N GLY A 539 -26.78 23.72 20.47
CA GLY A 539 -26.83 22.52 21.31
C GLY A 539 -28.03 21.60 21.08
N GLN A 540 -28.86 21.83 20.05
CA GLN A 540 -30.07 21.04 19.83
C GLN A 540 -29.79 19.62 19.34
N LYS A 541 -28.84 19.46 18.43
CA LYS A 541 -28.47 18.16 17.85
C LYS A 541 -27.34 17.49 18.64
N SER A 542 -26.39 18.30 19.11
CA SER A 542 -25.16 17.86 19.75
C SER A 542 -25.34 17.51 21.22
N LEU A 543 -26.28 18.18 21.91
CA LEU A 543 -26.26 18.28 23.37
C LEU A 543 -27.55 17.87 24.05
N MET A 544 -28.68 18.42 23.58
CA MET A 544 -29.98 18.18 24.20
C MET A 544 -30.35 16.69 24.20
N LYS A 545 -29.99 15.95 23.14
CA LYS A 545 -30.23 14.50 23.03
C LYS A 545 -29.44 13.68 24.06
N GLU A 546 -28.22 14.09 24.37
CA GLU A 546 -27.31 13.38 25.29
C GLU A 546 -27.57 13.74 26.76
N ILE A 547 -28.05 14.96 27.03
CA ILE A 547 -28.37 15.41 28.39
C ILE A 547 -29.73 14.88 28.86
N ASN A 548 -30.72 14.77 27.97
CA ASN A 548 -32.09 14.38 28.34
C ASN A 548 -32.19 13.04 29.12
N PRO A 549 -31.42 11.98 28.79
CA PRO A 549 -31.38 10.73 29.57
C PRO A 549 -30.70 10.88 30.94
N CYS A 550 -29.69 11.74 31.04
CA CYS A 550 -28.92 11.96 32.26
C CYS A 550 -29.75 12.61 33.38
N CYS A 551 -30.85 13.28 33.03
CA CYS A 551 -31.75 13.93 33.96
C CYS A 551 -32.88 13.02 34.52
N GLY A 552 -32.85 11.70 34.27
CA GLY A 552 -33.77 10.70 34.84
C GLY A 552 -35.03 10.43 33.99
N SER A 553 -35.98 9.65 34.52
CA SER A 553 -37.16 9.11 33.79
C SER A 553 -38.24 10.13 33.38
N GLY A 554 -37.90 11.41 33.26
CA GLY A 554 -38.79 12.46 32.76
C GLY A 554 -37.98 13.52 32.02
N SER A 555 -38.46 13.90 30.84
CA SER A 555 -37.78 14.82 29.93
C SER A 555 -37.58 16.22 30.55
N LEU A 556 -36.56 16.93 30.07
CA LEU A 556 -36.33 18.35 30.40
C LEU A 556 -37.60 19.17 30.16
N THR A 557 -37.94 20.06 31.10
CA THR A 557 -39.13 20.93 30.99
C THR A 557 -38.78 22.34 30.51
N GLY A 558 -37.50 22.71 30.52
CA GLY A 558 -36.99 23.96 29.94
C GLY A 558 -35.55 23.78 29.46
N TRP A 559 -35.24 24.41 28.32
CA TRP A 559 -33.93 24.40 27.68
C TRP A 559 -33.73 25.73 26.95
N THR A 560 -32.68 26.47 27.30
CA THR A 560 -32.19 27.63 26.54
C THR A 560 -30.71 27.44 26.25
N PHE A 561 -30.26 27.90 25.09
CA PHE A 561 -28.87 27.85 24.66
C PHE A 561 -28.53 29.18 24.00
N ASP A 562 -27.51 29.85 24.52
CA ASP A 562 -27.09 31.17 24.05
C ASP A 562 -25.57 31.17 23.83
N TYR A 563 -25.14 31.60 22.65
CA TYR A 563 -23.72 31.91 22.41
C TYR A 563 -23.39 33.27 23.00
N PHE A 564 -22.21 33.40 23.59
CA PHE A 564 -21.74 34.70 24.02
C PHE A 564 -21.27 35.54 22.82
N ASP A 565 -21.45 36.85 22.91
CA ASP A 565 -20.88 37.78 21.92
C ASP A 565 -19.35 37.82 22.05
N GLU A 566 -18.83 37.82 23.28
CA GLU A 566 -17.39 37.63 23.57
C GLU A 566 -17.22 36.53 24.61
N PRO A 567 -16.10 35.77 24.59
CA PRO A 567 -15.87 34.73 25.58
C PRO A 567 -15.86 35.29 27.00
N ASP A 568 -16.34 34.50 27.96
CA ASP A 568 -16.32 34.90 29.36
C ASP A 568 -14.89 34.89 29.95
N GLU A 569 -14.75 35.27 31.22
CA GLU A 569 -13.43 35.33 31.90
C GLU A 569 -12.70 33.96 31.95
N ASN A 570 -13.43 32.86 31.77
CA ASN A 570 -12.90 31.50 31.76
C ASN A 570 -12.69 30.97 30.32
N GLY A 571 -13.00 31.77 29.29
CA GLY A 571 -12.88 31.42 27.88
C GLY A 571 -14.03 30.56 27.35
N TYR A 572 -15.18 30.48 28.05
CA TYR A 572 -16.38 29.82 27.54
C TYR A 572 -17.05 30.63 26.44
N GLU A 573 -17.60 29.94 25.45
CA GLU A 573 -18.19 30.53 24.24
C GLU A 573 -19.72 30.47 24.23
N PHE A 574 -20.34 29.67 25.10
CA PHE A 574 -21.80 29.56 25.23
C PHE A 574 -22.24 29.17 26.65
N ILE A 575 -23.53 29.39 26.92
CA ILE A 575 -24.25 28.94 28.11
C ILE A 575 -25.53 28.19 27.74
N ILE A 576 -25.88 27.22 28.58
CA ILE A 576 -27.11 26.44 28.52
C ILE A 576 -27.83 26.58 29.84
N ALA A 577 -29.12 26.94 29.85
CA ALA A 577 -29.95 26.81 31.05
C ALA A 577 -30.98 25.69 30.85
N ALA A 578 -30.85 24.61 31.63
CA ALA A 578 -31.73 23.46 31.59
C ALA A 578 -32.50 23.32 32.91
N SER A 579 -33.82 23.10 32.84
CA SER A 579 -34.66 22.98 34.04
C SER A 579 -35.64 21.81 33.99
N ARG A 580 -35.95 21.28 35.17
CA ARG A 580 -36.89 20.17 35.37
C ARG A 580 -37.88 20.45 36.50
N ARG A 581 -39.16 20.18 36.26
CA ARG A 581 -40.24 20.18 37.27
C ARG A 581 -40.71 18.74 37.56
N SER A 582 -40.52 18.26 38.79
CA SER A 582 -40.97 16.93 39.21
C SER A 582 -42.47 16.90 39.53
N SER A 583 -43.20 15.89 39.04
CA SER A 583 -44.60 15.60 39.35
C SER A 583 -44.76 14.16 39.88
N GLY A 584 -44.42 13.91 41.14
CA GLY A 584 -44.73 12.63 41.81
C GLY A 584 -44.06 12.45 43.18
N PRO A 585 -44.62 11.64 44.10
CA PRO A 585 -44.08 11.43 45.44
C PRO A 585 -42.84 10.52 45.40
N PRO A 586 -41.93 10.61 46.40
CA PRO A 586 -40.61 10.01 46.32
C PRO A 586 -40.67 8.49 46.52
N GLN A 587 -40.17 7.71 45.56
CA GLN A 587 -39.82 6.32 45.80
C GLN A 587 -38.37 6.22 46.29
N VAL A 588 -38.24 5.74 47.52
CA VAL A 588 -36.98 5.40 48.17
C VAL A 588 -36.43 4.12 47.54
N VAL A 589 -35.34 4.22 46.77
CA VAL A 589 -34.43 3.10 46.52
C VAL A 589 -33.13 3.45 47.24
N ALA A 590 -32.83 2.68 48.28
CA ALA A 590 -31.65 2.86 49.10
C ALA A 590 -30.37 2.57 48.29
N LEU A 591 -29.53 3.59 48.12
CA LEU A 591 -28.09 3.41 48.00
C LEU A 591 -27.44 4.22 49.12
N HIS A 592 -26.75 3.53 50.03
CA HIS A 592 -25.90 4.15 51.04
C HIS A 592 -24.72 4.85 50.36
N ILE A 593 -24.67 6.18 50.46
CA ILE A 593 -23.46 6.98 50.28
C ILE A 593 -23.14 7.59 51.65
N PRO A 594 -22.03 7.22 52.32
CA PRO A 594 -21.49 8.08 53.36
C PRO A 594 -20.78 9.26 52.71
N ILE A 595 -21.18 10.46 53.13
CA ILE A 595 -20.49 11.72 52.88
C ILE A 595 -19.10 11.64 53.54
N PHE A 596 -18.03 11.76 52.76
CA PHE A 596 -16.75 12.27 53.25
C PHE A 596 -16.28 13.38 52.31
N TYR A 597 -16.17 14.58 52.88
CA TYR A 597 -15.38 15.69 52.36
C TYR A 597 -13.94 15.20 52.09
N PHE A 598 -13.48 15.30 50.84
CA PHE A 598 -12.06 15.49 50.55
C PHE A 598 -11.92 16.42 49.34
N SER A 599 -11.22 17.51 49.59
CA SER A 599 -10.66 18.45 48.62
C SER A 599 -9.66 17.77 47.69
N SER A 600 -9.62 18.22 46.43
CA SER A 600 -8.67 17.90 45.33
C SER A 600 -9.17 16.88 44.27
N PRO A 601 -8.73 17.02 42.99
CA PRO A 601 -9.48 16.59 41.82
C PRO A 601 -9.22 15.13 41.41
N LEU A 602 -10.26 14.30 41.39
CA LEU A 602 -10.29 13.06 40.59
C LEU A 602 -10.57 13.46 39.14
N THR A 603 -9.61 13.49 38.20
CA THR A 603 -9.04 12.32 37.49
C THR A 603 -9.95 11.09 37.43
N ILE A 604 -10.59 10.90 36.28
CA ILE A 604 -11.19 9.63 35.85
C ILE A 604 -10.05 8.68 35.47
N PRO A 605 -9.99 7.44 36.00
CA PRO A 605 -8.94 6.51 35.67
C PRO A 605 -9.16 5.84 34.31
N TYR A 606 -8.08 5.90 33.55
CA TYR A 606 -7.69 5.15 32.37
C TYR A 606 -7.89 3.62 32.52
N VAL A 607 -8.27 2.95 31.43
CA VAL A 607 -8.24 1.49 31.27
C VAL A 607 -6.77 1.03 31.18
N PRO A 608 -6.23 0.22 32.11
CA PRO A 608 -4.85 -0.22 32.01
C PRO A 608 -4.74 -1.44 31.09
N SER A 609 -4.05 -1.24 29.96
CA SER A 609 -3.31 -2.32 29.28
C SER A 609 -2.11 -2.72 30.14
N ILE A 610 -2.09 -3.95 30.65
CA ILE A 610 -0.93 -4.52 31.33
C ILE A 610 0.15 -4.85 30.28
N VAL A 611 1.19 -4.04 30.26
CA VAL A 611 2.58 -4.50 30.15
C VAL A 611 3.19 -4.25 31.52
N ASP A 612 3.32 -5.30 32.33
CA ASP A 612 4.16 -5.27 33.52
C ASP A 612 5.62 -5.41 33.07
N ASN A 613 6.36 -4.30 33.22
CA ASN A 613 7.81 -4.27 33.31
C ASN A 613 8.23 -4.82 34.67
N ASN A 614 9.23 -5.71 34.70
CA ASN A 614 10.36 -5.61 35.64
C ASN A 614 11.40 -6.73 35.42
N LEU A 615 12.50 -6.36 34.76
CA LEU A 615 13.87 -6.85 35.00
C LEU A 615 14.87 -5.89 34.30
N LEU A 616 15.10 -4.74 34.96
CA LEU A 616 16.32 -3.92 35.18
C LEU A 616 17.52 -3.93 34.18
N PRO A 617 18.42 -2.91 34.16
CA PRO A 617 18.41 -1.58 34.84
C PRO A 617 18.84 -0.35 33.99
N ASN A 618 18.54 0.84 34.55
CA ASN A 618 19.25 2.14 34.49
C ASN A 618 19.66 2.76 33.14
N PHE A 619 19.00 3.87 32.76
CA PHE A 619 19.67 5.17 32.54
C PHE A 619 18.67 6.33 32.63
N THR A 620 19.07 7.38 33.32
CA THR A 620 18.30 8.57 33.74
C THR A 620 18.38 9.74 32.75
N SER A 621 17.22 10.36 32.51
CA SER A 621 16.88 11.81 32.43
C SER A 621 17.59 12.82 31.49
N TYR A 622 16.72 13.66 30.87
CA TYR A 622 16.84 15.06 30.36
C TYR A 622 17.09 15.32 28.86
N HIS A 623 16.02 15.43 28.04
CA HIS A 623 15.42 16.69 27.56
C HIS A 623 14.24 16.43 26.58
N LEU A 624 13.07 16.98 26.90
CA LEU A 624 11.89 17.09 26.03
C LEU A 624 12.02 18.31 25.10
N LEU A 625 11.70 18.16 23.82
CA LEU A 625 11.15 19.21 22.94
C LEU A 625 10.43 18.61 21.72
N HIS A 626 9.14 18.92 21.63
CA HIS A 626 8.23 19.07 20.49
C HIS A 626 8.50 18.39 19.13
N VAL A 627 7.51 17.61 18.65
CA VAL A 627 7.28 17.36 17.22
C VAL A 627 5.80 17.60 16.87
N HIS A 628 5.59 18.62 16.04
CA HIS A 628 4.36 18.97 15.34
C HIS A 628 3.79 17.80 14.53
N ARG A 629 2.45 17.68 14.51
CA ARG A 629 1.73 16.93 13.47
C ARG A 629 1.88 17.61 12.10
N ARG A 630 3.01 17.35 11.44
CA ARG A 630 3.14 17.43 9.99
C ARG A 630 2.30 16.31 9.37
N THR A 631 1.62 16.60 8.27
CA THR A 631 1.25 15.55 7.31
C THR A 631 2.47 14.65 7.09
N PRO A 632 2.26 13.33 7.02
CA PRO A 632 3.37 12.39 6.92
C PRO A 632 4.23 12.71 5.67
N PRO A 633 5.58 12.64 5.76
CA PRO A 633 6.45 12.96 4.63
C PRO A 633 6.09 12.14 3.38
N PRO A 634 6.42 12.59 2.16
CA PRO A 634 6.20 11.84 0.92
C PRO A 634 6.76 10.42 1.01
N GLU A 635 7.91 10.23 1.66
CA GLU A 635 8.49 8.92 1.96
C GLU A 635 7.76 8.13 3.06
N LEU A 636 7.00 8.77 3.94
CA LEU A 636 6.09 8.10 4.88
C LEU A 636 4.72 7.86 4.24
N ILE A 637 4.30 8.62 3.22
CA ILE A 637 3.12 8.33 2.40
C ILE A 637 3.46 7.23 1.40
N GLU A 638 4.67 7.22 0.86
CA GLU A 638 5.20 6.19 -0.02
C GLU A 638 5.66 4.98 0.79
N ALA A 639 6.18 5.13 2.01
CA ALA A 639 6.31 4.01 2.94
C ALA A 639 4.96 3.63 3.56
N ILE A 640 3.91 4.47 3.63
CA ILE A 640 2.55 4.05 4.03
C ILE A 640 1.81 3.46 2.84
N ILE A 641 2.13 3.80 1.59
CA ILE A 641 1.57 3.24 0.34
C ILE A 641 2.32 1.96 -0.01
N THR A 642 3.64 1.91 0.21
CA THR A 642 4.51 0.75 0.07
C THR A 642 4.39 -0.16 1.27
N MET A 643 4.25 0.32 2.52
CA MET A 643 3.77 -0.52 3.64
C MET A 643 2.27 -0.81 3.51
N ALA A 644 1.41 0.01 2.92
CA ALA A 644 0.03 -0.43 2.63
C ALA A 644 -0.02 -1.42 1.46
N ALA A 645 0.89 -1.38 0.50
CA ALA A 645 1.02 -2.37 -0.56
C ALA A 645 1.68 -3.66 -0.03
N GLN A 646 2.77 -3.54 0.73
CA GLN A 646 3.63 -4.62 1.22
C GLN A 646 3.15 -5.22 2.56
N GLN A 647 2.51 -4.43 3.43
CA GLN A 647 1.82 -4.92 4.64
C GLN A 647 0.39 -5.38 4.35
N SER A 648 -0.15 -5.15 3.14
CA SER A 648 -1.49 -5.61 2.77
C SER A 648 -1.59 -6.55 1.57
N ASP A 649 -0.51 -6.93 0.90
CA ASP A 649 -0.52 -8.13 0.05
C ASP A 649 -0.77 -9.38 0.89
N ASN A 650 -0.17 -9.46 2.08
CA ASN A 650 -0.45 -10.54 3.02
C ASN A 650 -1.90 -10.52 3.51
N VAL A 651 -2.48 -9.35 3.74
CA VAL A 651 -3.89 -9.20 4.17
C VAL A 651 -4.85 -9.44 3.00
N ALA A 652 -4.56 -8.98 1.79
CA ALA A 652 -5.37 -9.30 0.61
C ALA A 652 -5.26 -10.76 0.25
N HIS A 653 -4.07 -11.37 0.28
CA HIS A 653 -3.89 -12.81 0.13
C HIS A 653 -4.56 -13.60 1.26
N ALA A 654 -4.56 -13.11 2.51
CA ALA A 654 -5.27 -13.74 3.62
C ALA A 654 -6.80 -13.60 3.49
N LEU A 655 -7.32 -12.44 3.07
CA LEU A 655 -8.75 -12.18 2.90
C LEU A 655 -9.31 -12.86 1.63
N SER A 656 -8.59 -12.78 0.50
CA SER A 656 -8.92 -13.53 -0.73
C SER A 656 -8.75 -15.03 -0.54
N GLY A 657 -7.76 -15.48 0.23
CA GLY A 657 -7.57 -16.88 0.62
C GLY A 657 -8.67 -17.37 1.56
N ALA A 658 -9.07 -16.57 2.56
CA ALA A 658 -10.16 -16.89 3.47
C ALA A 658 -11.52 -16.86 2.74
N GLY A 659 -11.77 -15.84 1.92
CA GLY A 659 -12.98 -15.69 1.11
C GLY A 659 -13.09 -16.79 0.05
N GLY A 660 -12.01 -17.06 -0.68
CA GLY A 660 -11.94 -18.17 -1.64
C GLY A 660 -12.13 -19.51 -0.96
N GLY A 661 -11.60 -19.68 0.25
CA GLY A 661 -11.81 -20.86 1.10
C GLY A 661 -13.26 -21.04 1.52
N LEU A 662 -13.94 -19.96 1.95
CA LEU A 662 -15.35 -19.98 2.33
C LEU A 662 -16.27 -20.27 1.14
N LEU A 663 -16.05 -19.63 0.00
CA LEU A 663 -16.82 -19.86 -1.23
C LEU A 663 -16.62 -21.28 -1.76
N SER A 664 -15.37 -21.76 -1.78
CA SER A 664 -15.06 -23.14 -2.15
C SER A 664 -15.70 -24.14 -1.20
N MET A 665 -15.69 -23.85 0.11
CA MET A 665 -16.35 -24.69 1.12
C MET A 665 -17.86 -24.72 0.90
N ALA A 666 -18.50 -23.59 0.64
CA ALA A 666 -19.94 -23.52 0.36
C ALA A 666 -20.31 -24.36 -0.87
N LEU A 667 -19.57 -24.21 -1.97
CA LEU A 667 -19.83 -24.95 -3.21
C LEU A 667 -19.57 -26.45 -3.10
N THR A 668 -18.59 -26.84 -2.27
CA THR A 668 -18.23 -28.26 -2.09
C THR A 668 -18.89 -28.90 -0.87
N TYR A 669 -19.70 -28.15 -0.12
CA TYR A 669 -20.40 -28.62 1.08
C TYR A 669 -21.30 -29.84 0.83
N PRO A 670 -22.02 -29.97 -0.31
CA PRO A 670 -22.78 -31.18 -0.61
C PRO A 670 -21.95 -32.46 -0.56
N LEU A 671 -20.69 -32.42 -1.01
CA LEU A 671 -19.78 -33.57 -0.97
C LEU A 671 -19.31 -33.88 0.46
N ILE A 672 -19.23 -32.87 1.33
CA ILE A 672 -18.97 -33.05 2.77
C ILE A 672 -20.15 -33.75 3.43
N THR A 673 -21.38 -33.33 3.13
CA THR A 673 -22.60 -33.98 3.64
C THR A 673 -22.68 -35.43 3.20
N LEU A 674 -22.43 -35.71 1.91
CA LEU A 674 -22.48 -37.06 1.38
C LEU A 674 -21.36 -37.96 1.94
N SER A 675 -20.13 -37.45 2.06
CA SER A 675 -19.03 -38.21 2.67
C SER A 675 -19.29 -38.49 4.16
N THR A 676 -19.71 -37.49 4.93
CA THR A 676 -19.97 -37.62 6.37
C THR A 676 -21.11 -38.61 6.64
N ARG A 677 -22.19 -38.57 5.84
CA ARG A 677 -23.29 -39.55 5.95
C ARG A 677 -22.84 -40.96 5.60
N ALA A 678 -22.04 -41.12 4.54
CA ALA A 678 -21.49 -42.42 4.15
C ALA A 678 -20.53 -42.99 5.23
N GLN A 679 -19.78 -42.14 5.92
CA GLN A 679 -18.86 -42.53 7.00
C GLN A 679 -19.59 -43.07 8.23
N VAL A 680 -20.76 -42.51 8.58
CA VAL A 680 -21.55 -42.90 9.76
C VAL A 680 -22.60 -43.97 9.50
N GLU A 681 -22.90 -44.26 8.23
CA GLU A 681 -23.88 -45.27 7.86
C GLU A 681 -23.33 -46.69 8.09
N SER A 682 -24.02 -47.47 8.92
CA SER A 682 -23.65 -48.86 9.22
C SER A 682 -23.81 -49.76 8.00
N THR A 683 -22.90 -50.72 7.84
CA THR A 683 -22.91 -51.71 6.75
C THR A 683 -24.10 -52.68 6.77
N ARG A 684 -24.89 -52.73 7.86
CA ARG A 684 -26.12 -53.55 7.94
C ARG A 684 -27.23 -53.12 6.98
N LYS A 685 -27.18 -51.88 6.45
CA LYS A 685 -28.02 -51.44 5.33
C LYS A 685 -27.28 -51.70 4.02
N ARG A 686 -27.77 -52.66 3.21
CA ARG A 686 -27.22 -53.01 1.88
C ARG A 686 -27.53 -51.96 0.79
N THR A 687 -27.63 -50.68 1.12
CA THR A 687 -27.91 -49.63 0.14
C THR A 687 -26.62 -49.12 -0.48
N THR A 688 -26.61 -48.99 -1.80
CA THR A 688 -25.47 -48.40 -2.52
C THR A 688 -25.41 -46.89 -2.26
N PHE A 689 -24.22 -46.28 -2.36
CA PHE A 689 -24.03 -44.84 -2.15
C PHE A 689 -24.97 -43.99 -3.03
N LEU A 690 -25.21 -44.43 -4.28
CA LEU A 690 -26.10 -43.77 -5.23
C LEU A 690 -27.57 -43.84 -4.79
N GLU A 691 -28.00 -44.97 -4.24
CA GLU A 691 -29.36 -45.15 -3.69
C GLU A 691 -29.57 -44.30 -2.42
N SER A 692 -28.60 -44.29 -1.50
CA SER A 692 -28.65 -43.43 -0.31
C SER A 692 -28.68 -41.93 -0.68
N THR A 693 -27.98 -41.53 -1.75
CA THR A 693 -27.98 -40.15 -2.26
C THR A 693 -29.30 -39.78 -2.93
N ARG A 694 -29.86 -40.65 -3.77
CA ARG A 694 -31.19 -40.45 -4.37
C ARG A 694 -32.29 -40.41 -3.32
N ALA A 695 -32.24 -41.30 -2.33
CA ALA A 695 -33.18 -41.33 -1.22
C ALA A 695 -33.09 -40.04 -0.38
N LEU A 696 -31.90 -39.49 -0.20
CA LEU A 696 -31.72 -38.18 0.44
C LEU A 696 -32.37 -37.05 -0.37
N LEU A 697 -32.03 -36.95 -1.66
CA LEU A 697 -32.59 -35.90 -2.53
C LEU A 697 -34.12 -36.00 -2.64
N ALA A 698 -34.67 -37.21 -2.67
CA ALA A 698 -36.11 -37.43 -2.69
C ALA A 698 -36.79 -37.06 -1.35
N ARG A 699 -36.10 -37.22 -0.21
CA ARG A 699 -36.67 -36.97 1.12
C ARG A 699 -36.53 -35.53 1.60
N ASP A 700 -35.34 -34.94 1.45
CA ASP A 700 -35.00 -33.64 2.02
C ASP A 700 -34.78 -32.57 0.94
N GLY A 701 -34.91 -32.92 -0.35
CA GLY A 701 -34.61 -32.03 -1.47
C GLY A 701 -33.12 -31.64 -1.55
N PRO A 702 -32.77 -30.74 -2.49
CA PRO A 702 -31.41 -30.23 -2.62
C PRO A 702 -30.90 -29.47 -1.39
N SER A 703 -31.78 -28.83 -0.62
CA SER A 703 -31.42 -28.12 0.61
C SER A 703 -30.93 -29.07 1.72
N GLY A 704 -31.35 -30.33 1.71
CA GLY A 704 -30.85 -31.37 2.62
C GLY A 704 -29.34 -31.66 2.49
N LEU A 705 -28.73 -31.31 1.35
CA LEU A 705 -27.28 -31.41 1.15
C LEU A 705 -26.48 -30.32 1.90
N TYR A 706 -27.16 -29.25 2.34
CA TYR A 706 -26.59 -28.14 3.10
C TYR A 706 -26.92 -28.18 4.60
N ALA A 707 -27.48 -29.30 5.07
CA ALA A 707 -27.83 -29.47 6.48
C ALA A 707 -26.58 -29.39 7.38
N GLY A 708 -26.48 -28.33 8.19
CA GLY A 708 -25.34 -28.06 9.07
C GLY A 708 -24.42 -26.93 8.62
N LEU A 709 -24.66 -26.32 7.45
CA LEU A 709 -23.79 -25.29 6.88
C LEU A 709 -23.52 -24.14 7.84
N ASP A 710 -24.55 -23.61 8.51
CA ASP A 710 -24.42 -22.49 9.46
C ASP A 710 -23.47 -22.83 10.62
N SER A 711 -23.58 -24.04 11.17
CA SER A 711 -22.70 -24.53 12.23
C SER A 711 -21.27 -24.76 11.72
N ALA A 712 -21.12 -25.17 10.46
CA ALA A 712 -19.82 -25.39 9.84
C ALA A 712 -19.10 -24.07 9.52
N LEU A 713 -19.83 -23.03 9.11
CA LEU A 713 -19.29 -21.69 8.87
C LEU A 713 -18.80 -21.03 10.16
N VAL A 714 -19.57 -21.12 11.25
CA VAL A 714 -19.10 -20.65 12.56
C VAL A 714 -17.90 -21.48 13.05
N GLY A 715 -17.97 -22.79 12.86
CA GLY A 715 -16.90 -23.71 13.23
C GLY A 715 -15.59 -23.45 12.50
N ILE A 716 -15.62 -23.19 11.18
CA ILE A 716 -14.40 -22.94 10.40
C ILE A 716 -13.74 -21.62 10.80
N THR A 717 -14.53 -20.56 11.03
CA THR A 717 -14.01 -19.25 11.47
C THR A 717 -13.30 -19.38 12.81
N LEU A 718 -13.93 -20.05 13.79
CA LEU A 718 -13.30 -20.26 15.11
C LEU A 718 -12.07 -21.18 15.01
N THR A 719 -12.13 -22.22 14.18
CA THR A 719 -11.00 -23.15 13.95
C THR A 719 -9.78 -22.40 13.43
N ASN A 720 -9.97 -21.52 12.44
CA ASN A 720 -8.88 -20.72 11.88
C ASN A 720 -8.32 -19.74 12.91
N PHE A 721 -9.17 -19.01 13.64
CA PHE A 721 -8.74 -18.07 14.68
C PHE A 721 -7.87 -18.75 15.75
N VAL A 722 -8.37 -19.85 16.31
CA VAL A 722 -7.65 -20.60 17.36
C VAL A 722 -6.34 -21.16 16.81
N TYR A 723 -6.35 -21.71 15.59
CA TYR A 723 -5.13 -22.25 14.98
C TYR A 723 -4.04 -21.18 14.85
N TYR A 724 -4.34 -20.03 14.25
CA TYR A 724 -3.35 -18.97 14.05
C TYR A 724 -2.86 -18.36 15.37
N TYR A 725 -3.76 -18.15 16.34
CA TYR A 725 -3.37 -17.65 17.67
C TYR A 725 -2.35 -18.58 18.35
N TYR A 726 -2.65 -19.88 18.43
CA TYR A 726 -1.73 -20.84 19.06
C TYR A 726 -0.49 -21.12 18.21
N TYR A 727 -0.56 -20.98 16.90
CA TYR A 727 0.59 -21.07 16.00
C TYR A 727 1.58 -19.93 16.27
N GLU A 728 1.11 -18.67 16.29
CA GLU A 728 1.97 -17.52 16.59
C GLU A 728 2.51 -17.55 18.02
N TRP A 729 1.69 -17.98 18.99
CA TRP A 729 2.15 -18.19 20.36
C TRP A 729 3.26 -19.24 20.45
N SER A 730 3.10 -20.39 19.78
CA SER A 730 4.12 -21.45 19.75
C SER A 730 5.38 -20.99 19.01
N ARG A 731 5.21 -20.27 17.90
CA ARG A 731 6.30 -19.68 17.11
C ARG A 731 7.11 -18.67 17.92
N ALA A 732 6.45 -17.76 18.63
CA ALA A 732 7.12 -16.79 19.50
C ALA A 732 7.91 -17.45 20.63
N ALA A 733 7.38 -18.54 21.21
CA ALA A 733 8.08 -19.32 22.23
C ALA A 733 9.35 -20.00 21.67
N PHE A 734 9.29 -20.57 20.47
CA PHE A 734 10.46 -21.18 19.81
C PHE A 734 11.50 -20.14 19.37
N LEU A 735 11.08 -18.97 18.88
CA LEU A 735 12.00 -17.88 18.51
C LEU A 735 12.71 -17.28 19.72
N LYS A 736 12.02 -17.14 20.87
CA LYS A 736 12.62 -16.65 22.12
C LYS A 736 13.70 -17.58 22.70
N ALA A 737 13.66 -18.86 22.34
CA ALA A 737 14.66 -19.85 22.73
C ALA A 737 15.90 -19.90 21.80
N ARG A 738 15.97 -19.02 20.78
CA ARG A 738 16.99 -19.04 19.73
C ARG A 738 17.67 -17.67 19.54
N ALA A 739 18.89 -17.72 18.97
CA ALA A 739 19.65 -16.54 18.53
C ALA A 739 19.43 -16.18 17.05
N THR A 740 18.66 -16.97 16.30
CA THR A 740 18.42 -16.78 14.86
C THR A 740 16.98 -16.32 14.58
N PRO A 741 16.74 -15.42 13.61
CA PRO A 741 15.43 -14.82 13.36
C PRO A 741 14.42 -15.71 12.61
N ARG A 742 14.73 -16.97 12.30
CA ARG A 742 13.84 -17.90 11.56
C ARG A 742 13.75 -19.28 12.22
N LEU A 743 12.54 -19.87 12.17
CA LEU A 743 12.29 -21.25 12.59
C LEU A 743 12.81 -22.23 11.54
N SER A 744 13.37 -23.36 11.97
CA SER A 744 13.58 -24.50 11.09
C SER A 744 12.24 -25.13 10.69
N THR A 745 12.23 -25.82 9.56
CA THR A 745 11.04 -26.53 9.06
C THR A 745 10.44 -27.49 10.10
N LEU A 746 11.29 -28.19 10.86
CA LEU A 746 10.85 -29.11 11.91
C LEU A 746 10.18 -28.36 13.08
N GLU A 747 10.72 -27.22 13.48
CA GLU A 747 10.14 -26.37 14.54
C GLU A 747 8.81 -25.74 14.08
N SER A 748 8.70 -25.31 12.81
CA SER A 748 7.43 -24.85 12.23
C SER A 748 6.39 -25.96 12.20
N MET A 749 6.78 -27.19 11.90
CA MET A 749 5.88 -28.36 11.96
C MET A 749 5.44 -28.66 13.40
N LEU A 750 6.33 -28.56 14.38
CA LEU A 750 6.00 -28.72 15.81
C LEU A 750 5.08 -27.60 16.31
N ALA A 751 5.32 -26.35 15.91
CA ALA A 751 4.44 -25.22 16.21
C ALA A 751 3.04 -25.44 15.60
N GLY A 752 2.97 -25.90 14.35
CA GLY A 752 1.72 -26.30 13.70
C GLY A 752 1.01 -27.45 14.41
N ALA A 753 1.74 -28.43 14.94
CA ALA A 753 1.16 -29.56 15.68
C ALA A 753 0.60 -29.15 17.05
N LEU A 754 1.29 -28.26 17.77
CA LEU A 754 0.81 -27.69 19.03
C LEU A 754 -0.45 -26.85 18.81
N ALA A 755 -0.42 -25.99 17.79
CA ALA A 755 -1.57 -25.20 17.37
C ALA A 755 -2.77 -26.06 16.97
N GLY A 756 -2.55 -27.05 16.09
CA GLY A 756 -3.59 -27.99 15.66
C GLY A 756 -4.20 -28.77 16.82
N SER A 757 -3.39 -29.15 17.81
CA SER A 757 -3.87 -29.86 19.01
C SER A 757 -4.76 -28.98 19.89
N ALA A 758 -4.35 -27.72 20.13
CA ALA A 758 -5.16 -26.75 20.85
C ALA A 758 -6.49 -26.45 20.11
N THR A 759 -6.43 -26.30 18.78
CA THR A 759 -7.62 -26.11 17.95
C THR A 759 -8.59 -27.29 18.06
N VAL A 760 -8.08 -28.53 18.03
CA VAL A 760 -8.92 -29.72 18.20
C VAL A 760 -9.62 -29.69 19.57
N MET A 761 -8.88 -29.41 20.64
CA MET A 761 -9.45 -29.39 22.00
C MET A 761 -10.57 -28.34 22.15
N LEU A 762 -10.40 -27.16 21.55
CA LEU A 762 -11.34 -26.06 21.70
C LEU A 762 -12.54 -26.15 20.74
N THR A 763 -12.35 -26.68 19.52
CA THR A 763 -13.38 -26.66 18.48
C THR A 763 -14.15 -27.97 18.32
N ASN A 764 -13.69 -29.06 18.93
CA ASN A 764 -14.39 -30.36 18.85
C ASN A 764 -15.89 -30.28 19.16
N PRO A 765 -16.36 -29.53 20.19
CA PRO A 765 -17.80 -29.38 20.47
C PRO A 765 -18.62 -28.93 19.26
N ILE A 766 -18.11 -27.97 18.48
CA ILE A 766 -18.80 -27.44 17.30
C ILE A 766 -18.87 -28.52 16.21
N TRP A 767 -17.78 -29.26 16.01
CA TRP A 767 -17.72 -30.32 15.02
C TRP A 767 -18.62 -31.51 15.38
N VAL A 768 -18.80 -31.81 16.67
CA VAL A 768 -19.78 -32.81 17.14
C VAL A 768 -21.21 -32.37 16.81
N ILE A 769 -21.57 -31.12 17.10
CA ILE A 769 -22.89 -30.56 16.78
C ILE A 769 -23.14 -30.61 15.26
N ASN A 770 -22.18 -30.12 14.47
CA ASN A 770 -22.27 -30.12 13.02
C ASN A 770 -22.43 -31.54 12.44
N THR A 771 -21.66 -32.51 12.94
CA THR A 771 -21.75 -33.90 12.47
C THR A 771 -23.13 -34.50 12.78
N ARG A 772 -23.69 -34.22 13.95
CA ARG A 772 -25.04 -34.70 14.34
C ARG A 772 -26.16 -34.02 13.56
N MET A 773 -26.01 -32.74 13.23
CA MET A 773 -26.94 -32.05 12.32
C MET A 773 -26.87 -32.64 10.89
N THR A 774 -25.66 -32.84 10.38
CA THR A 774 -25.40 -33.36 9.03
C THR A 774 -25.95 -34.78 8.84
N THR A 775 -25.83 -35.62 9.88
CA THR A 775 -26.18 -37.05 9.82
C THR A 775 -27.57 -37.37 10.37
N ARG A 776 -28.32 -36.33 10.78
CA ARG A 776 -29.66 -36.49 11.33
C ARG A 776 -30.56 -37.24 10.37
N LYS A 777 -31.24 -38.25 10.90
CA LYS A 777 -32.39 -38.87 10.23
C LYS A 777 -33.62 -38.07 10.66
N ARG A 778 -34.37 -37.47 9.73
CA ARG A 778 -35.75 -37.07 10.01
C ARG A 778 -36.47 -38.33 10.50
N ALA A 779 -36.96 -38.33 11.72
CA ALA A 779 -37.84 -39.39 12.16
C ALA A 779 -39.06 -39.30 11.26
N ASN A 780 -39.28 -40.32 10.43
CA ASN A 780 -40.60 -40.51 9.84
C ASN A 780 -41.56 -40.58 11.02
N SER A 781 -42.56 -39.71 11.01
CA SER A 781 -43.67 -39.69 11.94
C SER A 781 -44.47 -41.00 11.81
N VAL A 782 -43.91 -42.10 12.31
CA VAL A 782 -44.65 -43.35 12.50
C VAL A 782 -45.55 -43.11 13.70
N GLY A 783 -46.72 -42.50 13.45
CA GLY A 783 -47.73 -42.19 14.46
C GLY A 783 -48.40 -40.81 14.37
N ALA A 784 -48.06 -39.95 13.39
CA ALA A 784 -48.76 -38.67 13.26
C ALA A 784 -50.07 -38.81 12.47
N LEU A 785 -51.17 -38.33 13.07
CA LEU A 785 -52.48 -38.18 12.44
C LEU A 785 -52.35 -37.39 11.12
N PRO A 786 -53.20 -37.67 10.10
CA PRO A 786 -53.23 -36.89 8.87
C PRO A 786 -53.48 -35.41 9.20
N GLY A 787 -52.54 -34.52 8.89
CA GLY A 787 -52.66 -33.06 9.10
C GLY A 787 -51.81 -32.47 10.23
N ALA A 788 -50.97 -33.24 10.93
CA ALA A 788 -50.03 -32.68 11.90
C ALA A 788 -48.88 -31.89 11.19
N PRO A 789 -48.52 -30.68 11.66
CA PRO A 789 -47.46 -29.89 11.05
C PRO A 789 -46.11 -30.62 11.13
N GLU A 790 -45.36 -30.65 10.02
CA GLU A 790 -44.03 -31.26 9.97
C GLU A 790 -43.11 -30.67 11.04
N ALA A 791 -42.45 -31.54 11.83
CA ALA A 791 -41.47 -31.11 12.82
C ALA A 791 -40.28 -30.40 12.13
N LYS A 792 -40.20 -29.08 12.34
CA LYS A 792 -39.08 -28.26 11.85
C LYS A 792 -37.75 -28.81 12.35
N ALA A 793 -36.70 -28.68 11.52
CA ALA A 793 -35.36 -29.06 11.94
C ALA A 793 -34.92 -28.19 13.15
N PRO A 794 -34.37 -28.77 14.23
CA PRO A 794 -33.88 -28.00 15.35
C PRO A 794 -32.69 -27.17 14.87
N SER A 795 -32.63 -25.93 15.35
CA SER A 795 -31.49 -25.04 15.13
C SER A 795 -30.22 -25.61 15.74
N THR A 796 -29.06 -25.04 15.40
CA THR A 796 -27.77 -25.38 16.00
C THR A 796 -27.81 -25.30 17.53
N ILE A 797 -28.45 -24.25 18.07
CA ILE A 797 -28.66 -24.06 19.51
C ILE A 797 -29.61 -25.12 20.07
N GLY A 798 -30.70 -25.45 19.35
CA GLY A 798 -31.60 -26.53 19.75
C GLY A 798 -30.91 -27.89 19.83
N THR A 799 -29.99 -28.17 18.89
CA THR A 799 -29.18 -29.39 18.88
C THR A 799 -28.17 -29.42 20.03
N LEU A 800 -27.52 -28.28 20.34
CA LEU A 800 -26.64 -28.15 21.49
C LEU A 800 -27.37 -28.40 22.81
N LEU A 801 -28.53 -27.76 23.02
CA LEU A 801 -29.33 -27.92 24.24
C LEU A 801 -29.85 -29.36 24.38
N ALA A 802 -30.25 -30.00 23.29
CA ALA A 802 -30.64 -31.41 23.29
C ALA A 802 -29.46 -32.31 23.70
N LEU A 803 -28.25 -32.08 23.17
CA LEU A 803 -27.06 -32.84 23.54
C LEU A 803 -26.68 -32.68 25.01
N LEU A 804 -26.69 -31.44 25.51
CA LEU A 804 -26.38 -31.16 26.91
C LEU A 804 -27.40 -31.82 27.86
N LYS A 805 -28.68 -31.80 27.50
CA LYS A 805 -29.76 -32.39 28.29
C LYS A 805 -29.78 -33.91 28.22
N GLU A 806 -29.61 -34.50 27.04
CA GLU A 806 -29.79 -35.93 26.81
C GLU A 806 -28.51 -36.75 27.02
N GLU A 807 -27.33 -36.21 26.70
CA GLU A 807 -26.05 -36.95 26.72
C GLU A 807 -25.01 -36.37 27.68
N GLY A 808 -25.19 -35.11 28.09
CA GLY A 808 -24.31 -34.40 29.02
C GLY A 808 -23.12 -33.73 28.31
N PRO A 809 -22.38 -32.86 29.02
CA PRO A 809 -21.33 -32.02 28.44
C PRO A 809 -20.13 -32.81 27.88
N LEU A 810 -19.83 -33.98 28.45
CA LEU A 810 -18.73 -34.84 27.96
C LEU A 810 -18.98 -35.38 26.54
N ALA A 811 -20.23 -35.45 26.09
CA ALA A 811 -20.57 -35.89 24.74
C ALA A 811 -19.99 -34.96 23.66
N LEU A 812 -19.79 -33.68 23.96
CA LEU A 812 -19.19 -32.68 23.06
C LEU A 812 -17.70 -32.93 22.78
N PHE A 813 -17.04 -33.76 23.59
CA PHE A 813 -15.64 -34.16 23.41
C PHE A 813 -15.49 -35.58 22.84
N SER A 814 -16.60 -36.20 22.41
CA SER A 814 -16.55 -37.47 21.68
C SER A 814 -15.74 -37.30 20.40
N GLY A 815 -14.81 -38.21 20.13
CA GLY A 815 -13.98 -38.16 18.92
C GLY A 815 -12.75 -37.25 18.98
N VAL A 816 -12.42 -36.64 20.12
CA VAL A 816 -11.20 -35.82 20.30
C VAL A 816 -9.92 -36.63 20.01
N LEU A 817 -9.82 -37.87 20.51
CA LEU A 817 -8.62 -38.70 20.31
C LEU A 817 -8.29 -38.96 18.83
N PRO A 818 -9.21 -39.48 17.99
CA PRO A 818 -8.93 -39.59 16.56
C PRO A 818 -8.73 -38.23 15.89
N ALA A 819 -9.38 -37.15 16.37
CA ALA A 819 -9.14 -35.80 15.85
C ALA A 819 -7.72 -35.28 16.14
N LEU A 820 -7.11 -35.61 17.27
CA LEU A 820 -5.72 -35.27 17.59
C LEU A 820 -4.73 -36.03 16.69
N VAL A 821 -5.00 -37.30 16.38
CA VAL A 821 -4.18 -38.06 15.41
C VAL A 821 -4.21 -37.39 14.04
N LEU A 822 -5.34 -36.82 13.64
CA LEU A 822 -5.49 -36.14 12.36
C LEU A 822 -4.66 -34.84 12.23
N VAL A 823 -4.10 -34.31 13.32
CA VAL A 823 -3.15 -33.19 13.28
C VAL A 823 -1.88 -33.55 12.49
N ILE A 824 -1.58 -34.83 12.30
CA ILE A 824 -0.46 -35.28 11.45
C ILE A 824 -0.73 -35.11 9.95
N ASN A 825 -1.98 -34.88 9.53
CA ASN A 825 -2.33 -34.83 8.11
C ASN A 825 -1.58 -33.73 7.34
N PRO A 826 -1.51 -32.47 7.81
CA PRO A 826 -0.70 -31.43 7.17
C PRO A 826 0.79 -31.74 7.14
N ILE A 827 1.31 -32.41 8.18
CA ILE A 827 2.72 -32.85 8.24
C ILE A 827 3.03 -33.81 7.10
N LEU A 828 2.20 -34.85 6.91
CA LEU A 828 2.35 -35.82 5.82
C LEU A 828 2.22 -35.17 4.45
N GLN A 829 1.26 -34.25 4.29
CA GLN A 829 1.06 -33.51 3.03
C GLN A 829 2.31 -32.70 2.67
N TYR A 830 2.84 -31.94 3.63
CA TYR A 830 4.00 -31.07 3.41
C TYR A 830 5.27 -31.88 3.15
N THR A 831 5.56 -32.90 3.96
CA THR A 831 6.73 -33.77 3.76
C THR A 831 6.71 -34.38 2.36
N LEU A 832 5.55 -34.85 1.89
CA LEU A 832 5.43 -35.41 0.55
C LEU A 832 5.57 -34.33 -0.54
N PHE A 833 5.01 -33.14 -0.34
CA PHE A 833 5.19 -32.01 -1.24
C PHE A 833 6.67 -31.67 -1.43
N GLU A 834 7.43 -31.52 -0.34
CA GLU A 834 8.86 -31.20 -0.39
C GLU A 834 9.69 -32.28 -1.11
N GLN A 835 9.44 -33.56 -0.81
CA GLN A 835 10.15 -34.66 -1.47
C GLN A 835 9.87 -34.67 -2.98
N LEU A 836 8.62 -34.46 -3.38
CA LEU A 836 8.25 -34.42 -4.79
C LEU A 836 8.79 -33.16 -5.49
N ARG A 837 8.73 -32.01 -4.81
CA ARG A 837 9.26 -30.74 -5.31
C ARG A 837 10.76 -30.85 -5.59
N ASN A 838 11.54 -31.36 -4.63
CA ASN A 838 12.98 -31.59 -4.79
C ASN A 838 13.32 -32.52 -5.97
N VAL A 839 12.49 -33.53 -6.23
CA VAL A 839 12.67 -34.43 -7.39
C VAL A 839 12.38 -33.71 -8.71
N VAL A 840 11.38 -32.84 -8.75
CA VAL A 840 11.02 -32.09 -9.97
C VAL A 840 12.00 -30.95 -10.24
N GLU A 841 12.45 -30.22 -9.22
CA GLU A 841 13.41 -29.12 -9.33
C GLU A 841 14.76 -29.59 -9.90
N ARG A 842 15.17 -30.84 -9.65
CA ARG A 842 16.35 -31.46 -10.27
C ARG A 842 16.25 -31.61 -11.79
N ARG A 843 15.06 -31.49 -12.39
CA ARG A 843 14.83 -31.69 -13.83
C ARG A 843 14.23 -30.47 -14.54
N ARG A 844 13.53 -29.60 -13.84
CA ARG A 844 12.89 -28.39 -14.39
C ARG A 844 12.49 -27.40 -13.29
N LYS A 845 12.37 -26.12 -13.62
CA LYS A 845 11.80 -25.11 -12.72
C LYS A 845 10.34 -25.44 -12.37
N VAL A 846 9.96 -25.31 -11.10
CA VAL A 846 8.59 -25.58 -10.61
C VAL A 846 7.73 -24.35 -10.82
N THR A 847 6.78 -24.42 -11.75
CA THR A 847 5.78 -23.36 -11.97
C THR A 847 4.68 -23.41 -10.89
N PRO A 848 3.90 -22.33 -10.67
CA PRO A 848 2.78 -22.32 -9.72
C PRO A 848 1.78 -23.47 -9.94
N PHE A 849 1.52 -23.82 -11.21
CA PHE A 849 0.67 -24.95 -11.57
C PHE A 849 1.28 -26.31 -11.16
N ILE A 850 2.59 -26.50 -11.36
CA ILE A 850 3.28 -27.72 -10.92
C ILE A 850 3.26 -27.81 -9.39
N ALA A 851 3.55 -26.71 -8.68
CA ALA A 851 3.47 -26.66 -7.22
C ALA A 851 2.07 -27.03 -6.71
N PHE A 852 1.02 -26.53 -7.38
CA PHE A 852 -0.36 -26.89 -7.09
C PHE A 852 -0.62 -28.40 -7.25
N LEU A 853 -0.19 -29.00 -8.37
CA LEU A 853 -0.36 -30.43 -8.61
C LEU A 853 0.38 -31.30 -7.58
N LEU A 854 1.61 -30.90 -7.21
CA LEU A 854 2.38 -31.57 -6.17
C LEU A 854 1.70 -31.46 -4.81
N GLY A 855 1.15 -30.28 -4.48
CA GLY A 855 0.39 -30.06 -3.25
C GLY A 855 -0.90 -30.87 -3.21
N ALA A 856 -1.62 -30.95 -4.33
CA ALA A 856 -2.83 -31.76 -4.47
C ALA A 856 -2.53 -33.25 -4.30
N LEU A 857 -1.47 -33.76 -4.93
CA LEU A 857 -1.01 -35.14 -4.77
C LEU A 857 -0.61 -35.42 -3.32
N GLY A 858 0.13 -34.49 -2.71
CA GLY A 858 0.47 -34.53 -1.28
C GLY A 858 -0.75 -34.71 -0.38
N LYS A 859 -1.77 -33.89 -0.63
CA LYS A 859 -3.03 -33.90 0.13
C LYS A 859 -3.84 -35.19 -0.09
N LEU A 860 -3.84 -35.74 -1.30
CA LEU A 860 -4.51 -37.01 -1.61
C LEU A 860 -3.90 -38.19 -0.85
N VAL A 861 -2.57 -38.30 -0.85
CA VAL A 861 -1.85 -39.36 -0.13
C VAL A 861 -2.03 -39.20 1.37
N ALA A 862 -1.82 -38.00 1.92
CA ALA A 862 -2.02 -37.73 3.34
C ALA A 862 -3.45 -38.03 3.80
N THR A 863 -4.46 -37.62 3.02
CA THR A 863 -5.87 -37.91 3.31
C THR A 863 -6.18 -39.41 3.22
N SER A 864 -5.59 -40.13 2.27
CA SER A 864 -5.79 -41.58 2.13
C SER A 864 -5.21 -42.37 3.31
N VAL A 865 -4.02 -41.98 3.78
CA VAL A 865 -3.36 -42.59 4.95
C VAL A 865 -4.13 -42.29 6.23
N THR A 866 -4.62 -41.06 6.39
CA THR A 866 -5.32 -40.62 7.61
C THR A 866 -6.83 -40.92 7.59
N TYR A 867 -7.38 -41.37 6.45
CA TYR A 867 -8.80 -41.62 6.24
C TYR A 867 -9.45 -42.53 7.30
N PRO A 868 -8.83 -43.64 7.75
CA PRO A 868 -9.40 -44.48 8.79
C PRO A 868 -9.74 -43.71 10.07
N TYR A 869 -8.92 -42.74 10.45
CA TYR A 869 -9.15 -41.88 11.62
C TYR A 869 -10.23 -40.82 11.36
N ILE A 870 -10.39 -40.37 10.11
CA ILE A 870 -11.51 -39.49 9.71
C ILE A 870 -12.84 -40.23 9.90
N THR A 871 -12.94 -41.47 9.42
CA THR A 871 -14.14 -42.31 9.58
C THR A 871 -14.41 -42.60 11.05
N LEU A 872 -13.37 -42.91 11.83
CA LEU A 872 -13.48 -43.17 13.26
C LEU A 872 -13.98 -41.94 14.03
N LYS A 873 -13.43 -40.75 13.74
CA LYS A 873 -13.88 -39.47 14.29
C LYS A 873 -15.38 -39.24 14.02
N SER A 874 -15.81 -39.34 12.76
CA SER A 874 -17.21 -39.12 12.37
C SER A 874 -18.17 -40.08 13.08
N ARG A 875 -17.80 -41.36 13.22
CA ARG A 875 -18.61 -42.36 13.94
C ARG A 875 -18.68 -42.11 15.44
N MET A 876 -17.59 -41.65 16.05
CA MET A 876 -17.58 -41.28 17.47
C MET A 876 -18.39 -40.01 17.76
N HIS A 877 -18.45 -39.05 16.83
CA HIS A 877 -19.28 -37.84 16.99
C HIS A 877 -20.79 -38.15 17.06
N VAL A 878 -21.24 -39.22 16.39
CA VAL A 878 -22.66 -39.63 16.36
C VAL A 878 -23.01 -40.73 17.38
N ALA A 879 -22.04 -41.22 18.15
CA ALA A 879 -22.27 -42.24 19.16
C ALA A 879 -23.08 -41.65 20.33
N GLY A 880 -24.34 -42.05 20.46
CA GLY A 880 -25.25 -41.59 21.53
C GLY A 880 -25.33 -42.56 22.71
N ARG A 881 -26.13 -42.18 23.71
CA ARG A 881 -26.23 -42.81 25.06
C ARG A 881 -26.73 -44.27 25.13
N GLY A 882 -27.01 -44.91 23.99
CA GLY A 882 -27.49 -46.29 23.88
C GLY A 882 -26.46 -47.32 23.40
N GLY A 883 -25.22 -46.91 23.12
CA GLY A 883 -24.10 -47.81 22.81
C GLY A 883 -23.02 -47.76 23.89
N ASP A 884 -22.28 -48.85 24.08
CA ASP A 884 -21.17 -48.91 25.03
C ASP A 884 -20.17 -47.77 24.76
N LYS A 885 -19.69 -47.13 25.83
CA LYS A 885 -18.65 -46.08 25.77
C LYS A 885 -17.33 -46.71 25.34
N GLU A 886 -17.17 -46.91 24.04
CA GLU A 886 -16.00 -47.54 23.46
C GLU A 886 -14.85 -46.53 23.29
N GLY A 887 -13.65 -46.95 23.67
CA GLY A 887 -12.42 -46.22 23.35
C GLY A 887 -12.08 -46.28 21.86
N MET A 888 -11.19 -45.40 21.40
CA MET A 888 -10.76 -45.31 19.99
C MET A 888 -10.34 -46.67 19.41
N GLY A 889 -9.53 -47.45 20.15
CA GLY A 889 -9.07 -48.77 19.71
C GLY A 889 -10.18 -49.84 19.64
N GLN A 890 -11.13 -49.79 20.57
CA GLN A 890 -12.30 -50.69 20.57
C GLN A 890 -13.22 -50.37 19.40
N ALA A 891 -13.49 -49.09 19.16
CA ALA A 891 -14.30 -48.65 18.02
C ALA A 891 -13.63 -48.99 16.68
N MET A 892 -12.31 -48.83 16.55
CA MET A 892 -11.54 -49.25 15.37
C MET A 892 -11.65 -50.77 15.15
N SER A 893 -11.41 -51.56 16.19
CA SER A 893 -11.50 -53.02 16.15
C SER A 893 -12.91 -53.50 15.77
N ARG A 894 -13.94 -52.85 16.32
CA ARG A 894 -15.35 -53.13 15.98
C ARG A 894 -15.63 -52.88 14.51
N ILE A 895 -15.19 -51.76 13.94
CA ILE A 895 -15.41 -51.46 12.51
C ILE A 895 -14.72 -52.51 11.63
N ILE A 896 -13.48 -52.87 11.95
CA ILE A 896 -12.73 -53.87 11.19
C ILE A 896 -13.41 -55.25 11.30
N ARG A 897 -13.90 -55.63 12.49
CA ARG A 897 -14.56 -56.92 12.72
C ARG A 897 -15.94 -57.01 12.06
N GLU A 898 -16.72 -55.93 12.09
CA GLU A 898 -18.11 -55.93 11.61
C GLU A 898 -18.27 -55.52 10.15
N GLU A 899 -17.37 -54.68 9.62
CA GLU A 899 -17.48 -54.08 8.29
C GLU A 899 -16.25 -54.32 7.41
N GLY A 900 -15.19 -54.94 7.97
CA GLY A 900 -13.92 -55.14 7.29
C GLY A 900 -13.14 -53.84 7.10
N TRP A 901 -11.98 -53.96 6.44
CA TRP A 901 -11.13 -52.81 6.09
C TRP A 901 -11.85 -51.78 5.19
N ALA A 902 -12.77 -52.23 4.34
CA ALA A 902 -13.59 -51.36 3.51
C ALA A 902 -14.49 -50.41 4.32
N GLY A 903 -14.92 -50.82 5.52
CA GLY A 903 -15.69 -49.99 6.44
C GLY A 903 -14.96 -48.72 6.88
N LEU A 904 -13.63 -48.77 6.99
CA LEU A 904 -12.79 -47.63 7.35
C LEU A 904 -12.65 -46.59 6.24
N TYR A 905 -12.90 -46.98 4.98
CA TYR A 905 -12.76 -46.14 3.79
C TYR A 905 -14.10 -45.69 3.18
N ARG A 906 -15.22 -45.93 3.88
CA ARG A 906 -16.53 -45.47 3.42
C ARG A 906 -16.60 -43.95 3.31
N GLY A 907 -17.07 -43.47 2.15
CA GLY A 907 -17.17 -42.05 1.85
C GLY A 907 -15.90 -41.43 1.26
N ILE A 908 -14.86 -42.23 0.94
CA ILE A 908 -13.60 -41.70 0.43
C ILE A 908 -13.75 -41.03 -0.93
N GLY A 909 -14.59 -41.58 -1.83
CA GLY A 909 -14.82 -41.02 -3.16
C GLY A 909 -15.32 -39.56 -3.12
N PRO A 910 -16.46 -39.28 -2.45
CA PRO A 910 -16.94 -37.91 -2.30
C PRO A 910 -15.95 -37.01 -1.55
N LYS A 911 -15.21 -37.53 -0.57
CA LYS A 911 -14.23 -36.75 0.20
C LYS A 911 -13.00 -36.36 -0.63
N VAL A 912 -12.48 -37.27 -1.45
CA VAL A 912 -11.37 -37.03 -2.37
C VAL A 912 -11.80 -36.05 -3.47
N THR A 913 -12.97 -36.28 -4.05
CA THR A 913 -13.56 -35.37 -5.06
C THR A 913 -13.73 -33.97 -4.50
N GLN A 914 -14.26 -33.87 -3.27
CA GLN A 914 -14.36 -32.61 -2.54
C GLN A 914 -12.99 -31.96 -2.38
N SER A 915 -11.98 -32.69 -1.94
CA SER A 915 -10.64 -32.14 -1.71
C SER A 915 -10.00 -31.56 -2.97
N VAL A 916 -10.19 -32.22 -4.12
CA VAL A 916 -9.67 -31.75 -5.42
C VAL A 916 -10.44 -30.52 -5.89
N LEU A 917 -11.78 -30.55 -5.86
CA LEU A 917 -12.61 -29.42 -6.27
C LEU A 917 -12.42 -28.20 -5.38
N THR A 918 -12.30 -28.38 -4.06
CA THR A 918 -12.01 -27.28 -3.14
C THR A 918 -10.67 -26.63 -3.45
N ALA A 919 -9.64 -27.40 -3.87
CA ALA A 919 -8.35 -26.83 -4.24
C ALA A 919 -8.44 -26.02 -5.55
N ALA A 920 -9.15 -26.56 -6.56
CA ALA A 920 -9.36 -25.88 -7.84
C ALA A 920 -10.18 -24.58 -7.68
N PHE A 921 -11.29 -24.65 -6.95
CA PHE A 921 -12.13 -23.48 -6.66
C PHE A 921 -11.42 -22.46 -5.78
N LEU A 922 -10.63 -22.89 -4.81
CA LEU A 922 -9.86 -21.99 -3.97
C LEU A 922 -8.91 -21.14 -4.82
N PHE A 923 -8.24 -21.76 -5.80
CA PHE A 923 -7.36 -21.05 -6.72
C PHE A 923 -8.14 -20.05 -7.58
N ALA A 924 -9.22 -20.49 -8.24
CA ALA A 924 -10.04 -19.62 -9.10
C ALA A 924 -10.66 -18.44 -8.34
N PHE A 925 -11.21 -18.67 -7.14
CA PHE A 925 -11.79 -17.61 -6.33
C PHE A 925 -10.75 -16.73 -5.66
N LYS A 926 -9.60 -17.29 -5.26
CA LYS A 926 -8.50 -16.49 -4.71
C LYS A 926 -8.04 -15.48 -5.76
N ASP A 927 -7.82 -15.89 -7.00
CA ASP A 927 -7.33 -15.01 -8.05
C ASP A 927 -8.37 -13.93 -8.41
N ALA A 928 -9.64 -14.30 -8.53
CA ALA A 928 -10.73 -13.35 -8.79
C ALA A 928 -10.96 -12.37 -7.62
N LEU A 929 -10.95 -12.85 -6.38
CA LEU A 929 -11.12 -12.02 -5.19
C LEU A 929 -9.89 -11.15 -4.95
N TYR A 930 -8.68 -11.65 -5.22
CA TYR A 930 -7.46 -10.86 -5.13
C TYR A 930 -7.50 -9.70 -6.13
N ALA A 931 -7.82 -9.97 -7.41
CA ALA A 931 -7.98 -8.95 -8.44
C ALA A 931 -9.03 -7.89 -8.05
N GLN A 932 -10.19 -8.30 -7.53
CA GLN A 932 -11.20 -7.35 -7.05
C GLN A 932 -10.79 -6.58 -5.79
N THR A 933 -10.05 -7.21 -4.86
CA THR A 933 -9.57 -6.54 -3.65
C THR A 933 -8.53 -5.49 -3.98
N VAL A 934 -7.66 -5.75 -4.97
CA VAL A 934 -6.71 -4.77 -5.52
C VAL A 934 -7.46 -3.62 -6.19
N LEU A 935 -8.45 -3.90 -7.04
CA LEU A 935 -9.27 -2.88 -7.71
C LEU A 935 -10.08 -2.01 -6.73
N LEU A 936 -10.69 -2.62 -5.72
CA LEU A 936 -11.43 -1.90 -4.67
C LEU A 936 -10.51 -1.11 -3.76
N ARG A 937 -9.28 -1.58 -3.50
CA ARG A 937 -8.26 -0.81 -2.78
C ARG A 937 -7.74 0.35 -3.59
N GLN A 938 -7.50 0.18 -4.88
CA GLN A 938 -7.17 1.30 -5.76
C GLN A 938 -8.30 2.33 -5.74
N LYS A 939 -9.57 1.91 -5.85
CA LYS A 939 -10.72 2.82 -5.72
C LYS A 939 -10.88 3.43 -4.32
N ALA A 940 -10.58 2.70 -3.25
CA ALA A 940 -10.70 3.19 -1.87
C ALA A 940 -9.52 4.06 -1.46
N ALA A 941 -8.32 3.81 -1.99
CA ALA A 941 -7.15 4.66 -1.87
C ALA A 941 -7.37 5.93 -2.68
N LEU A 942 -7.87 5.85 -3.92
CA LEU A 942 -8.33 7.02 -4.68
C LEU A 942 -9.42 7.80 -3.90
N LYS A 943 -10.32 7.11 -3.19
CA LYS A 943 -11.35 7.74 -2.36
C LYS A 943 -10.87 8.23 -0.97
N ALA A 944 -9.72 7.78 -0.49
CA ALA A 944 -9.07 8.19 0.76
C ALA A 944 -7.92 9.18 0.52
N ILE A 945 -7.47 9.29 -0.72
CA ILE A 945 -6.67 10.39 -1.25
C ILE A 945 -7.62 11.54 -1.62
N ALA A 946 -8.82 11.23 -2.12
CA ALA A 946 -9.92 12.18 -2.33
C ALA A 946 -10.72 12.53 -1.05
N LYS A 947 -10.27 12.15 0.15
CA LYS A 947 -10.94 12.44 1.43
C LYS A 947 -9.92 12.81 2.49
#